data_AF-A0A2G4GXQ9-F1
#
_entry.id   AF-A0A2G4GXQ9-F1
#
_cell.length_a   1.000
_cell.length_b   1.000
_cell.length_c   1.000
_cell.angle_alpha   90.00
_cell.angle_beta   90.00
_cell.angle_gamma   90.00
#
_symmetry.space_group_name_H-M   'P 1'
#
loop_
_entity.id
_entity.type
_entity.pdbx_description
1 polymer ?
#
loop_
_entity_poly.entity_id
_entity_poly.type
_entity_poly.pdbx_seq_one_letter_code
_entity_poly.pdbx_strand_id
1 'polypeptide(L)'
;MVRAACALLCALGTLQMTVSVSAQTASLLFRAAALELPRSLTDSNAALDAARTLRTEMDALATQTAGLTRDARVNFRRVAFDLLFHGSAAPFNSQAMVIAGLRMAAVRTELDQTLSNPLAKDSDRKALDEALLRFVQASANGLEPLPTPDHPEVTLGPMLLPLEQAVAILESRTPAPSPTAWPARADFTLATAVAEATARDPDAVFTAATWIDPETRQALAAAFQRARSARDAASMQAITECMRAIEAGTTLSQHPDGWTTNAVCQGLRALAGAFNQENAQRLADAVTAETTCVAFDPAPLKNDLRSIATDVRTRAIARGVRVAVGLPDVARGSDADTDLAVKSLQADAADLVRIGAMQGWVDTIGAVRAQSRAAFEAVSKGWATALRDPARGKAARDAMDMFATEATLMVAGRFERMVRRGDAAAINACSGRSTALLQELDRRRSAWAGAWASGKASAEASQRMLQGSRIAEVLEWSAALQRYEGAERQLNAWGGFAAPADGWMPHPKAIAARGALALEAFLAGQDEATEADIANVESDLPLMVVVARLAETLEPWLATRNTLGARLAAIRDAPVIQAYLASDRAVLMQLARCLTEVTRARTLRQGEVAKELQALTHVICAEFAGRLDDDAARLAALKRLAAEIAARPATPAGASPKRR
;
A
#
# COMPACT_ATOMS: atom_id res chain seq x y z
N MET A 1 31.48 10.04 6.56
CA MET A 1 30.40 9.24 5.93
C MET A 1 29.04 9.94 5.97
N VAL A 2 28.57 10.50 7.10
CA VAL A 2 27.28 11.22 7.21
C VAL A 2 27.12 12.41 6.24
N ARG A 3 28.18 13.19 5.99
CA ARG A 3 28.13 14.31 5.02
C ARG A 3 28.08 13.88 3.55
N ALA A 4 28.60 12.70 3.22
CA ALA A 4 28.54 12.14 1.87
C ALA A 4 27.15 11.54 1.57
N ALA A 5 26.49 10.97 2.58
CA ALA A 5 25.11 10.49 2.47
C ALA A 5 24.10 11.63 2.27
N CYS A 6 24.26 12.77 2.98
CA CYS A 6 23.42 13.95 2.74
C CYS A 6 23.62 14.56 1.34
N ALA A 7 24.85 14.59 0.82
CA ALA A 7 25.12 15.09 -0.53
C ALA A 7 24.51 14.19 -1.62
N LEU A 8 24.51 12.88 -1.41
CA LEU A 8 23.87 11.90 -2.31
C LEU A 8 22.33 11.99 -2.26
N LEU A 9 21.74 12.24 -1.09
CA LEU A 9 20.30 12.44 -0.91
C LEU A 9 19.80 13.75 -1.57
N CYS A 10 20.58 14.83 -1.51
CA CYS A 10 20.26 16.06 -2.23
C CYS A 10 20.41 15.90 -3.76
N ALA A 11 21.35 15.06 -4.23
CA ALA A 11 21.50 14.76 -5.65
C ALA A 11 20.38 13.84 -6.18
N LEU A 12 19.92 12.86 -5.39
CA LEU A 12 18.83 11.95 -5.77
C LEU A 12 17.45 12.63 -5.73
N GLY A 13 17.24 13.63 -4.87
CA GLY A 13 16.01 14.43 -4.84
C GLY A 13 15.82 15.39 -6.03
N THR A 14 16.85 15.61 -6.85
CA THR A 14 16.80 16.49 -8.04
C THR A 14 16.68 15.73 -9.37
N LEU A 15 16.87 14.41 -9.35
CA LEU A 15 16.60 13.53 -10.48
C LEU A 15 15.11 13.13 -10.46
N GLN A 16 14.37 13.48 -11.51
CA GLN A 16 12.97 13.11 -11.74
C GLN A 16 12.77 11.58 -11.78
N MET A 17 12.72 10.96 -10.61
CA MET A 17 12.26 9.60 -10.39
C MET A 17 11.10 9.60 -9.39
N THR A 18 10.16 10.53 -9.54
CA THR A 18 9.04 10.70 -8.61
C THR A 18 7.95 9.64 -8.73
N VAL A 19 8.10 8.63 -9.59
CA VAL A 19 7.12 7.51 -9.67
C VAL A 19 7.69 6.18 -9.18
N SER A 20 9.01 6.01 -9.05
CA SER A 20 9.59 4.70 -8.70
C SER A 20 10.60 4.71 -7.55
N VAL A 21 10.94 5.89 -7.00
CA VAL A 21 11.92 6.03 -5.90
C VAL A 21 11.27 6.20 -4.52
N SER A 22 9.94 6.31 -4.43
CA SER A 22 9.24 6.48 -3.14
C SER A 22 9.27 5.22 -2.26
N ALA A 23 9.25 4.00 -2.83
CA ALA A 23 9.25 2.75 -2.05
C ALA A 23 10.66 2.27 -1.65
N GLN A 24 11.66 2.43 -2.52
CA GLN A 24 13.03 1.92 -2.28
C GLN A 24 13.90 2.84 -1.40
N THR A 25 13.68 4.15 -1.41
CA THR A 25 14.53 5.08 -0.65
C THR A 25 14.13 5.18 0.82
N ALA A 26 12.83 5.00 1.12
CA ALA A 26 12.35 4.83 2.48
C ALA A 26 12.91 3.54 3.14
N SER A 27 13.02 2.45 2.34
CA SER A 27 13.61 1.19 2.78
C SER A 27 15.08 1.32 3.22
N LEU A 28 15.85 2.25 2.64
CA LEU A 28 17.25 2.50 3.00
C LEU A 28 17.42 3.35 4.27
N LEU A 29 16.53 4.29 4.54
CA LEU A 29 16.58 5.13 5.75
C LEU A 29 16.16 4.36 7.01
N PHE A 30 15.18 3.44 6.91
CA PHE A 30 14.82 2.56 8.02
C PHE A 30 15.80 1.39 8.23
N ARG A 31 16.47 0.89 7.17
CA ARG A 31 17.59 -0.05 7.36
C ARG A 31 18.73 0.54 8.19
N ALA A 32 18.87 1.87 8.24
CA ALA A 32 19.93 2.55 9.00
C ALA A 32 19.57 2.83 10.47
N ALA A 33 18.27 2.84 10.83
CA ALA A 33 17.80 2.93 12.21
C ALA A 33 17.15 1.59 12.56
N ALA A 34 17.91 0.67 13.16
CA ALA A 34 17.36 -0.58 13.66
C ALA A 34 16.17 -0.26 14.58
N LEU A 35 14.96 -0.61 14.15
CA LEU A 35 13.80 -0.58 15.02
C LEU A 35 14.12 -1.53 16.18
N GLU A 36 14.15 -1.00 17.40
CA GLU A 36 14.34 -1.77 18.61
C GLU A 36 13.05 -1.72 19.43
N LEU A 37 12.76 -2.79 20.16
CA LEU A 37 11.70 -2.72 21.17
C LEU A 37 12.11 -1.73 22.27
N PRO A 38 11.14 -1.03 22.90
CA PRO A 38 11.39 -0.25 24.08
C PRO A 38 12.21 -1.03 25.12
N ARG A 39 13.25 -0.41 25.69
CA ARG A 39 14.12 -1.05 26.69
C ARG A 39 13.36 -1.57 27.91
N SER A 40 12.20 -1.01 28.20
CA SER A 40 11.29 -1.45 29.26
C SER A 40 10.73 -2.87 29.05
N LEU A 41 10.90 -3.46 27.85
CA LEU A 41 10.39 -4.78 27.47
C LEU A 41 11.47 -5.88 27.45
N THR A 42 12.73 -5.57 27.73
CA THR A 42 13.81 -6.59 27.71
C THR A 42 13.61 -7.65 28.77
N ASP A 43 13.12 -7.26 29.96
CA ASP A 43 13.06 -8.14 31.13
C ASP A 43 11.64 -8.67 31.41
N SER A 44 10.63 -8.10 30.76
CA SER A 44 9.21 -8.41 31.02
C SER A 44 8.38 -8.09 29.78
N ASN A 45 7.98 -9.12 29.04
CA ASN A 45 7.26 -8.99 27.78
C ASN A 45 6.24 -10.13 27.59
N ALA A 46 5.38 -10.01 26.58
CA ALA A 46 4.29 -10.95 26.33
C ALA A 46 4.75 -12.39 26.07
N ALA A 47 5.93 -12.56 25.46
CA ALA A 47 6.49 -13.89 25.22
C ALA A 47 6.87 -14.58 26.53
N LEU A 48 7.54 -13.86 27.43
CA LEU A 48 7.90 -14.37 28.75
C LEU A 48 6.67 -14.62 29.65
N ASP A 49 5.64 -13.78 29.54
CA ASP A 49 4.37 -14.00 30.24
C ASP A 49 3.68 -15.29 29.77
N ALA A 50 3.58 -15.47 28.44
CA ALA A 50 3.04 -16.69 27.86
C ALA A 50 3.87 -17.93 28.22
N ALA A 51 5.21 -17.84 28.21
CA ALA A 51 6.09 -18.92 28.64
C ALA A 51 5.84 -19.32 30.11
N ARG A 52 5.69 -18.34 31.01
CA ARG A 52 5.34 -18.62 32.41
C ARG A 52 4.00 -19.33 32.55
N THR A 53 2.98 -18.89 31.81
CA THR A 53 1.67 -19.58 31.79
C THR A 53 1.80 -21.03 31.32
N LEU A 54 2.52 -21.28 30.22
CA LEU A 54 2.74 -22.63 29.70
C LEU A 54 3.48 -23.52 30.71
N ARG A 55 4.43 -22.96 31.46
CA ARG A 55 5.13 -23.71 32.51
C ARG A 55 4.17 -24.20 33.59
N THR A 56 3.33 -23.31 34.12
CA THR A 56 2.31 -23.67 35.11
C THR A 56 1.34 -24.72 34.56
N GLU A 57 0.92 -24.62 33.30
CA GLU A 57 0.05 -25.61 32.67
C GLU A 57 0.72 -26.98 32.51
N MET A 58 2.01 -27.03 32.16
CA MET A 58 2.77 -28.28 32.09
C MET A 58 2.85 -28.95 33.47
N ASP A 59 3.12 -28.19 34.53
CA ASP A 59 3.18 -28.71 35.90
C ASP A 59 1.79 -29.24 36.34
N ALA A 60 0.70 -28.59 35.94
CA ALA A 60 -0.65 -29.07 36.19
C ALA A 60 -0.97 -30.37 35.43
N LEU A 61 -0.63 -30.46 34.14
CA LEU A 61 -0.76 -31.68 33.34
C LEU A 61 0.11 -32.83 33.88
N ALA A 62 1.23 -32.51 34.52
CA ALA A 62 2.11 -33.50 35.12
C ALA A 62 1.41 -34.31 36.23
N THR A 63 0.42 -33.71 36.91
CA THR A 63 -0.37 -34.38 37.96
C THR A 63 -1.45 -35.32 37.44
N GLN A 64 -1.79 -35.26 36.15
CA GLN A 64 -2.79 -36.13 35.53
C GLN A 64 -2.23 -37.52 35.23
N THR A 65 -3.11 -38.52 35.09
CA THR A 65 -2.73 -39.88 34.71
C THR A 65 -1.96 -39.91 33.40
N ALA A 66 -0.87 -40.68 33.36
CA ALA A 66 -0.02 -40.81 32.18
C ALA A 66 -0.78 -41.44 31.01
N GLY A 67 -0.45 -40.99 29.79
CA GLY A 67 -1.06 -41.46 28.56
C GLY A 67 -0.69 -40.58 27.37
N LEU A 68 -0.74 -41.14 26.15
CA LEU A 68 -0.28 -40.48 24.93
C LEU A 68 -0.89 -39.10 24.71
N THR A 69 -2.19 -38.94 24.98
CA THR A 69 -2.87 -37.64 24.86
C THR A 69 -2.30 -36.61 25.82
N ARG A 70 -2.10 -36.97 27.09
CA ARG A 70 -1.53 -36.07 28.10
C ARG A 70 -0.07 -35.75 27.78
N ASP A 71 0.72 -36.74 27.36
CA ASP A 71 2.12 -36.55 26.99
C ASP A 71 2.27 -35.67 25.74
N ALA A 72 1.38 -35.80 24.75
CA ALA A 72 1.32 -34.89 23.60
C ALA A 72 1.01 -33.45 24.05
N ARG A 73 0.05 -33.25 24.96
CA ARG A 73 -0.28 -31.91 25.49
C ARG A 73 0.89 -31.27 26.24
N VAL A 74 1.64 -32.05 27.02
CA VAL A 74 2.85 -31.58 27.72
C VAL A 74 3.93 -31.21 26.72
N ASN A 75 4.23 -32.08 25.76
CA ASN A 75 5.26 -31.83 24.76
C ASN A 75 4.95 -30.62 23.87
N PHE A 76 3.69 -30.45 23.45
CA PHE A 76 3.26 -29.27 22.69
C PHE A 76 3.55 -27.97 23.44
N ARG A 77 3.24 -27.94 24.74
CA ARG A 77 3.53 -26.80 25.62
C ARG A 77 5.02 -26.60 25.86
N ARG A 78 5.80 -27.68 25.93
CA ARG A 78 7.27 -27.61 26.07
C ARG A 78 7.90 -26.96 24.84
N VAL A 79 7.52 -27.39 23.63
CA VAL A 79 8.00 -26.79 22.39
C VAL A 79 7.61 -25.31 22.32
N ALA A 80 6.36 -24.98 22.65
CA ALA A 80 5.90 -23.59 22.70
C ALA A 80 6.66 -22.74 23.74
N PHE A 81 6.96 -23.31 24.91
CA PHE A 81 7.78 -22.69 25.95
C PHE A 81 9.19 -22.40 25.45
N ASP A 82 9.87 -23.37 24.84
CA ASP A 82 11.22 -23.23 24.31
C ASP A 82 11.28 -22.12 23.24
N LEU A 83 10.29 -22.09 22.33
CA LEU A 83 10.14 -21.03 21.31
C LEU A 83 10.04 -19.63 21.94
N LEU A 84 9.18 -19.48 22.95
CA LEU A 84 8.92 -18.20 23.59
C LEU A 84 10.10 -17.75 24.46
N PHE A 85 10.66 -18.66 25.25
CA PHE A 85 11.74 -18.36 26.18
C PHE A 85 13.00 -17.96 25.43
N HIS A 86 13.46 -18.80 24.49
CA HIS A 86 14.68 -18.51 23.72
C HIS A 86 14.45 -17.44 22.65
N GLY A 87 13.27 -17.41 22.03
CA GLY A 87 12.92 -16.37 21.06
C GLY A 87 12.84 -14.98 21.69
N SER A 88 12.48 -14.86 22.97
CA SER A 88 12.35 -13.54 23.63
C SER A 88 13.68 -12.77 23.70
N ALA A 89 14.81 -13.49 23.67
CA ALA A 89 16.16 -12.92 23.64
C ALA A 89 16.65 -12.60 22.21
N ALA A 90 15.89 -12.97 21.17
CA ALA A 90 16.29 -12.73 19.79
C ALA A 90 16.19 -11.24 19.43
N PRO A 91 17.05 -10.76 18.52
CA PRO A 91 16.94 -9.41 17.95
C PRO A 91 15.55 -9.09 17.40
N PHE A 92 15.13 -7.83 17.45
CA PHE A 92 13.78 -7.44 17.00
C PHE A 92 13.53 -7.70 15.50
N ASN A 93 14.55 -7.81 14.67
CA ASN A 93 14.41 -8.24 13.26
C ASN A 93 14.25 -9.76 13.08
N SER A 94 14.33 -10.54 14.16
CA SER A 94 14.33 -12.01 14.15
C SER A 94 13.25 -12.59 15.05
N GLN A 95 11.98 -12.31 14.73
CA GLN A 95 10.83 -12.61 15.59
C GLN A 95 10.07 -13.89 15.24
N ALA A 96 10.49 -14.63 14.20
CA ALA A 96 9.74 -15.80 13.74
C ALA A 96 9.57 -16.87 14.84
N MET A 97 10.61 -17.13 15.64
CA MET A 97 10.56 -18.06 16.77
C MET A 97 9.53 -17.65 17.83
N VAL A 98 9.51 -16.37 18.22
CA VAL A 98 8.53 -15.84 19.18
C VAL A 98 7.11 -15.96 18.63
N ILE A 99 6.91 -15.59 17.36
CA ILE A 99 5.59 -15.65 16.73
C ILE A 99 5.08 -17.10 16.63
N ALA A 100 5.94 -18.06 16.27
CA ALA A 100 5.59 -19.48 16.28
C ALA A 100 5.16 -19.94 17.69
N GLY A 101 5.90 -19.54 18.73
CA GLY A 101 5.55 -19.83 20.12
C GLY A 101 4.22 -19.21 20.56
N LEU A 102 3.96 -17.95 20.18
CA LEU A 102 2.70 -17.27 20.48
C LEU A 102 1.51 -17.93 19.77
N ARG A 103 1.68 -18.37 18.52
CA ARG A 103 0.68 -19.14 17.79
C ARG A 103 0.37 -20.47 18.48
N MET A 104 1.39 -21.22 18.89
CA MET A 104 1.20 -22.46 19.64
C MET A 104 0.45 -22.20 20.95
N ALA A 105 0.85 -21.17 21.70
CA ALA A 105 0.14 -20.77 22.91
C ALA A 105 -1.33 -20.45 22.62
N ALA A 106 -1.63 -19.72 21.54
CA ALA A 106 -3.00 -19.33 21.20
C ALA A 106 -3.92 -20.52 20.87
N VAL A 107 -3.42 -21.58 20.23
CA VAL A 107 -4.25 -22.73 19.81
C VAL A 107 -4.29 -23.89 20.82
N ARG A 108 -3.52 -23.83 21.92
CA ARG A 108 -3.36 -24.94 22.87
C ARG A 108 -4.68 -25.44 23.48
N THR A 109 -5.60 -24.52 23.81
CA THR A 109 -6.89 -24.89 24.43
C THR A 109 -7.78 -25.63 23.44
N GLU A 110 -7.79 -25.20 22.19
CA GLU A 110 -8.54 -25.86 21.11
C GLU A 110 -7.92 -27.22 20.76
N LEU A 111 -6.59 -27.32 20.80
CA LEU A 111 -5.89 -28.61 20.67
C LEU A 111 -6.29 -29.57 21.80
N ASP A 112 -6.29 -29.12 23.06
CA ASP A 112 -6.69 -29.96 24.19
C ASP A 112 -8.12 -30.49 24.04
N GLN A 113 -9.04 -29.61 23.62
CA GLN A 113 -10.44 -29.97 23.32
C GLN A 113 -10.50 -31.01 22.21
N THR A 114 -9.84 -30.76 21.09
CA THR A 114 -9.80 -31.66 19.93
C THR A 114 -9.25 -33.04 20.30
N LEU A 115 -8.14 -33.09 21.04
CA LEU A 115 -7.54 -34.33 21.51
C LEU A 115 -8.38 -35.07 22.57
N SER A 116 -9.37 -34.41 23.17
CA SER A 116 -10.32 -35.03 24.10
C SER A 116 -11.51 -35.68 23.39
N ASN A 117 -11.69 -35.43 22.09
CA ASN A 117 -12.87 -35.92 21.37
C ASN A 117 -12.85 -37.45 21.25
N PRO A 118 -13.96 -38.13 21.57
CA PRO A 118 -14.07 -39.57 21.35
C PRO A 118 -14.15 -39.87 19.85
N LEU A 119 -13.41 -40.89 19.41
CA LEU A 119 -13.47 -41.38 18.04
C LEU A 119 -14.61 -42.39 17.86
N ALA A 120 -15.20 -42.42 16.67
CA ALA A 120 -16.29 -43.33 16.33
C ALA A 120 -15.83 -44.72 15.85
N LYS A 121 -14.57 -44.89 15.43
CA LYS A 121 -14.03 -46.14 14.84
C LYS A 121 -12.69 -46.55 15.47
N ASP A 122 -12.51 -47.84 15.69
CA ASP A 122 -11.28 -48.42 16.24
C ASP A 122 -10.05 -48.26 15.33
N SER A 123 -10.25 -48.28 14.01
CA SER A 123 -9.17 -48.05 13.02
C SER A 123 -8.57 -46.65 13.15
N ASP A 124 -9.43 -45.66 13.34
CA ASP A 124 -9.05 -44.26 13.46
C ASP A 124 -8.35 -44.03 14.80
N ARG A 125 -8.75 -44.80 15.83
CA ARG A 125 -8.10 -44.76 17.14
C ARG A 125 -6.66 -45.23 17.09
N LYS A 126 -6.39 -46.35 16.41
CA LYS A 126 -5.02 -46.85 16.23
C LYS A 126 -4.14 -45.86 15.46
N ALA A 127 -4.67 -45.28 14.38
CA ALA A 127 -3.94 -44.27 13.59
C ALA A 127 -3.67 -42.99 14.39
N LEU A 128 -4.63 -42.55 15.21
CA LEU A 128 -4.45 -41.43 16.14
C LEU A 128 -3.33 -41.71 17.16
N ASP A 129 -3.38 -42.85 17.84
CA ASP A 129 -2.40 -43.20 18.86
C ASP A 129 -0.98 -43.31 18.26
N GLU A 130 -0.84 -43.84 17.04
CA GLU A 130 0.42 -43.88 16.30
C GLU A 130 0.95 -42.49 15.92
N ALA A 131 0.06 -41.59 15.46
CA ALA A 131 0.42 -40.21 15.14
C ALA A 131 0.87 -39.43 16.39
N LEU A 132 0.15 -39.59 17.52
CA LEU A 132 0.51 -38.99 18.81
C LEU A 132 1.82 -39.53 19.35
N LEU A 133 2.07 -40.84 19.23
CA LEU A 133 3.34 -41.44 19.65
C LEU A 133 4.52 -40.86 18.84
N ARG A 134 4.39 -40.74 17.51
CA ARG A 134 5.41 -40.13 16.66
C ARG A 134 5.67 -38.67 17.03
N PHE A 135 4.62 -37.92 17.35
CA PHE A 135 4.77 -36.54 17.85
C PHE A 135 5.56 -36.53 19.16
N VAL A 136 5.12 -37.28 20.17
CA VAL A 136 5.77 -37.35 21.49
C VAL A 136 7.25 -37.72 21.38
N GLN A 137 7.58 -38.69 20.52
CA GLN A 137 8.96 -39.09 20.24
C GLN A 137 9.78 -37.97 19.58
N ALA A 138 9.21 -37.30 18.58
CA ALA A 138 9.89 -36.20 17.88
C ALA A 138 10.13 -34.98 18.79
N SER A 139 9.26 -34.75 19.78
CA SER A 139 9.32 -33.63 20.71
C SER A 139 9.94 -33.97 22.08
N ALA A 140 10.42 -35.21 22.29
CA ALA A 140 10.83 -35.70 23.62
C ALA A 140 11.91 -34.83 24.30
N ASN A 141 12.76 -34.21 23.49
CA ASN A 141 13.85 -33.34 23.95
C ASN A 141 13.50 -31.84 23.86
N GLY A 142 12.25 -31.48 23.55
CA GLY A 142 11.89 -30.09 23.22
C GLY A 142 12.58 -29.65 21.93
N LEU A 143 13.07 -28.41 21.90
CA LEU A 143 13.80 -27.85 20.75
C LEU A 143 15.32 -28.05 20.81
N GLU A 144 15.82 -29.25 21.11
CA GLU A 144 17.26 -29.52 21.09
C GLU A 144 17.69 -30.26 19.82
N PRO A 145 18.60 -29.70 18.97
CA PRO A 145 19.27 -28.40 19.11
C PRO A 145 18.33 -27.21 18.79
N LEU A 146 18.62 -26.06 19.41
CA LEU A 146 17.81 -24.85 19.25
C LEU A 146 17.81 -24.37 17.79
N PRO A 147 16.63 -24.08 17.20
CA PRO A 147 16.57 -23.53 15.87
C PRO A 147 17.11 -22.10 15.84
N THR A 148 17.50 -21.66 14.64
CA THR A 148 17.77 -20.23 14.40
C THR A 148 16.50 -19.41 14.60
N PRO A 149 16.55 -18.25 15.29
CA PRO A 149 15.35 -17.45 15.58
C PRO A 149 14.54 -16.99 14.36
N ASP A 150 15.19 -16.83 13.20
CA ASP A 150 14.58 -16.44 11.93
C ASP A 150 13.84 -17.58 11.22
N HIS A 151 14.27 -18.83 11.47
CA HIS A 151 13.83 -20.00 10.74
C HIS A 151 13.47 -21.20 11.65
N PRO A 152 12.56 -21.03 12.64
CA PRO A 152 12.14 -22.12 13.51
C PRO A 152 11.46 -23.28 12.77
N GLU A 153 10.85 -23.00 11.61
CA GLU A 153 10.18 -23.97 10.73
C GLU A 153 11.05 -25.18 10.36
N VAL A 154 12.38 -25.02 10.27
CA VAL A 154 13.28 -26.10 9.86
C VAL A 154 13.24 -27.24 10.87
N THR A 155 13.14 -26.88 12.15
CA THR A 155 13.00 -27.83 13.26
C THR A 155 11.54 -28.19 13.51
N LEU A 156 10.62 -27.21 13.42
CA LEU A 156 9.19 -27.43 13.69
C LEU A 156 8.50 -28.29 12.63
N GLY A 157 8.95 -28.20 11.37
CA GLY A 157 8.51 -28.97 10.21
C GLY A 157 8.24 -30.45 10.49
N PRO A 158 9.31 -31.25 10.65
CA PRO A 158 9.20 -32.68 10.93
C PRO A 158 8.57 -32.97 12.29
N MET A 159 8.70 -32.06 13.26
CA MET A 159 8.20 -32.25 14.62
C MET A 159 6.67 -32.16 14.72
N LEU A 160 6.04 -31.17 14.08
CA LEU A 160 4.60 -30.91 14.19
C LEU A 160 3.76 -31.74 13.20
N LEU A 161 4.37 -32.27 12.13
CA LEU A 161 3.65 -33.04 11.11
C LEU A 161 2.83 -34.23 11.67
N PRO A 162 3.33 -35.05 12.62
CA PRO A 162 2.52 -36.13 13.20
C PRO A 162 1.34 -35.59 14.04
N LEU A 163 1.48 -34.44 14.69
CA LEU A 163 0.39 -33.82 15.44
C LEU A 163 -0.72 -33.30 14.51
N GLU A 164 -0.36 -32.73 13.36
CA GLU A 164 -1.33 -32.35 12.34
C GLU A 164 -2.11 -33.56 11.78
N GLN A 165 -1.44 -34.70 11.59
CA GLN A 165 -2.10 -35.94 11.17
C GLN A 165 -3.11 -36.42 12.21
N ALA A 166 -2.75 -36.36 13.50
CA ALA A 166 -3.66 -36.68 14.60
C ALA A 166 -4.90 -35.75 14.61
N VAL A 167 -4.69 -34.44 14.42
CA VAL A 167 -5.78 -33.47 14.33
C VAL A 167 -6.67 -33.71 13.11
N ALA A 168 -6.09 -34.02 11.94
CA ALA A 168 -6.85 -34.31 10.73
C ALA A 168 -7.78 -35.52 10.91
N ILE A 169 -7.32 -36.58 11.57
CA ILE A 169 -8.13 -37.75 11.91
C ILE A 169 -9.32 -37.33 12.81
N LEU A 170 -9.07 -36.53 13.83
CA LEU A 170 -10.09 -36.05 14.77
C LEU A 170 -11.08 -35.05 14.15
N GLU A 171 -10.65 -34.27 13.16
CA GLU A 171 -11.52 -33.40 12.36
C GLU A 171 -12.28 -34.18 11.27
N SER A 172 -12.22 -35.51 11.25
CA SER A 172 -12.83 -36.40 10.23
C SER A 172 -12.39 -36.10 8.79
N ARG A 173 -11.14 -35.63 8.64
CA ARG A 173 -10.53 -35.29 7.36
C ARG A 173 -9.58 -36.38 6.92
N THR A 174 -9.35 -36.45 5.62
CA THR A 174 -8.25 -37.26 5.07
C THR A 174 -6.95 -36.83 5.76
N PRO A 175 -6.11 -37.74 6.28
CA PRO A 175 -4.90 -37.40 7.06
C PRO A 175 -3.78 -36.70 6.26
N ALA A 176 -4.11 -36.12 5.11
CA ALA A 176 -3.18 -35.36 4.30
C ALA A 176 -2.70 -34.12 5.09
N PRO A 177 -1.43 -33.71 4.92
CA PRO A 177 -0.95 -32.47 5.49
C PRO A 177 -1.83 -31.31 5.03
N SER A 178 -2.10 -30.39 5.95
CA SER A 178 -2.82 -29.17 5.59
C SER A 178 -2.06 -28.45 4.47
N PRO A 179 -2.74 -27.89 3.47
CA PRO A 179 -2.09 -27.14 2.40
C PRO A 179 -1.25 -25.99 2.98
N THR A 180 -0.16 -25.65 2.30
CA THR A 180 0.80 -24.60 2.71
C THR A 180 0.12 -23.39 3.33
N ALA A 181 0.57 -22.94 4.49
CA ALA A 181 0.07 -21.73 5.15
C ALA A 181 0.49 -20.42 4.43
N TRP A 182 1.23 -20.55 3.34
CA TRP A 182 1.76 -19.46 2.52
C TRP A 182 1.34 -19.65 1.06
N PRO A 183 0.22 -19.04 0.62
CA PRO A 183 -0.25 -19.14 -0.76
C PRO A 183 0.73 -18.51 -1.77
N ALA A 184 0.76 -19.05 -2.98
CA ALA A 184 1.53 -18.47 -4.07
C ALA A 184 0.83 -17.25 -4.64
N ARG A 185 1.58 -16.26 -5.14
CA ARG A 185 0.98 -15.08 -5.81
C ARG A 185 0.08 -15.44 -7.00
N ALA A 186 0.40 -16.54 -7.68
CA ALA A 186 -0.39 -17.06 -8.81
C ALA A 186 -1.79 -17.55 -8.40
N ASP A 187 -1.96 -17.97 -7.14
CA ASP A 187 -3.24 -18.52 -6.64
C ASP A 187 -4.33 -17.43 -6.59
N PHE A 188 -3.94 -16.16 -6.43
CA PHE A 188 -4.88 -15.03 -6.36
C PHE A 188 -5.24 -14.49 -7.74
N THR A 189 -4.25 -14.35 -8.62
CA THR A 189 -4.43 -13.76 -9.96
C THR A 189 -5.39 -14.56 -10.82
N LEU A 190 -5.37 -15.90 -10.72
CA LEU A 190 -6.33 -16.76 -11.43
C LEU A 190 -7.76 -16.62 -10.89
N ALA A 191 -7.96 -16.57 -9.58
CA ALA A 191 -9.28 -16.47 -8.97
C ALA A 191 -9.95 -15.12 -9.26
N THR A 192 -9.20 -14.02 -9.17
CA THR A 192 -9.69 -12.67 -9.47
C THR A 192 -9.96 -12.48 -10.96
N ALA A 193 -9.08 -12.98 -11.84
CA ALA A 193 -9.29 -12.89 -13.29
C ALA A 193 -10.51 -13.68 -13.76
N VAL A 194 -10.77 -14.86 -13.17
CA VAL A 194 -11.96 -15.66 -13.51
C VAL A 194 -13.23 -14.99 -12.98
N ALA A 195 -13.21 -14.40 -11.79
CA ALA A 195 -14.35 -13.68 -11.21
C ALA A 195 -14.67 -12.37 -11.94
N GLU A 196 -13.66 -11.57 -12.32
CA GLU A 196 -13.85 -10.32 -13.06
C GLU A 196 -14.36 -10.57 -14.50
N ALA A 197 -13.82 -11.58 -15.18
CA ALA A 197 -14.22 -11.94 -16.54
C ALA A 197 -15.61 -12.59 -16.62
N THR A 198 -16.09 -13.16 -15.52
CA THR A 198 -17.45 -13.71 -15.43
C THR A 198 -18.48 -12.67 -14.97
N ALA A 199 -18.07 -11.65 -14.21
CA ALA A 199 -18.96 -10.60 -13.71
C ALA A 199 -19.15 -9.42 -14.68
N ARG A 200 -18.18 -9.08 -15.54
CA ARG A 200 -18.30 -7.95 -16.48
C ARG A 200 -18.86 -8.41 -17.82
N ASP A 201 -19.87 -7.70 -18.31
CA ASP A 201 -20.43 -7.88 -19.65
C ASP A 201 -19.54 -7.19 -20.71
N PRO A 202 -18.82 -7.93 -21.55
CA PRO A 202 -17.96 -7.37 -22.59
C PRO A 202 -18.77 -6.56 -23.59
N ASP A 203 -20.03 -6.92 -23.83
CA ASP A 203 -20.89 -6.21 -24.77
C ASP A 203 -21.17 -4.78 -24.28
N ALA A 204 -21.28 -4.58 -22.96
CA ALA A 204 -21.37 -3.25 -22.36
C ALA A 204 -20.06 -2.44 -22.52
N VAL A 205 -18.90 -3.08 -22.34
CA VAL A 205 -17.57 -2.45 -22.52
C VAL A 205 -17.34 -2.05 -23.98
N PHE A 206 -17.69 -2.92 -24.93
CA PHE A 206 -17.60 -2.63 -26.37
C PHE A 206 -18.56 -1.53 -26.83
N THR A 207 -19.75 -1.46 -26.23
CA THR A 207 -20.74 -0.42 -26.52
C THR A 207 -20.28 0.96 -26.03
N ALA A 208 -19.61 1.02 -24.87
CA ALA A 208 -19.07 2.26 -24.33
C ALA A 208 -17.83 2.78 -25.11
N ALA A 209 -17.06 1.88 -25.72
CA ALA A 209 -15.84 2.21 -26.47
C ALA A 209 -16.14 2.65 -27.91
N THR A 210 -16.81 3.80 -28.09
CA THR A 210 -17.22 4.34 -29.41
C THR A 210 -16.05 4.72 -30.32
N TRP A 211 -14.85 4.90 -29.75
CA TRP A 211 -13.61 5.21 -30.45
C TRP A 211 -13.00 4.00 -31.19
N ILE A 212 -13.42 2.77 -30.88
CA ILE A 212 -13.00 1.56 -31.58
C ILE A 212 -13.80 1.47 -32.88
N ASP A 213 -13.10 1.29 -34.01
CA ASP A 213 -13.75 1.13 -35.30
C ASP A 213 -14.60 -0.17 -35.36
N PRO A 214 -15.64 -0.22 -36.19
CA PRO A 214 -16.57 -1.34 -36.24
C PRO A 214 -15.91 -2.69 -36.56
N GLU A 215 -14.86 -2.71 -37.39
CA GLU A 215 -14.18 -3.92 -37.83
C GLU A 215 -13.36 -4.55 -36.68
N THR A 216 -12.63 -3.72 -35.93
CA THR A 216 -11.92 -4.14 -34.71
C THR A 216 -12.88 -4.63 -33.63
N ARG A 217 -14.02 -3.94 -33.46
CA ARG A 217 -15.06 -4.35 -32.49
C ARG A 217 -15.61 -5.75 -32.82
N GLN A 218 -15.88 -6.02 -34.11
CA GLN A 218 -16.36 -7.33 -34.55
C GLN A 218 -15.32 -8.44 -34.36
N ALA A 219 -14.05 -8.17 -34.65
CA ALA A 219 -12.95 -9.12 -34.44
C ALA A 219 -12.76 -9.49 -32.96
N LEU A 220 -12.84 -8.49 -32.07
CA LEU A 220 -12.75 -8.68 -30.62
C LEU A 220 -13.94 -9.47 -30.07
N ALA A 221 -15.17 -9.15 -30.50
CA ALA A 221 -16.36 -9.90 -30.09
C ALA A 221 -16.26 -11.40 -30.45
N ALA A 222 -15.80 -11.70 -31.67
CA ALA A 222 -15.58 -13.09 -32.12
C ALA A 222 -14.44 -13.79 -31.35
N ALA A 223 -13.38 -13.07 -30.98
CA ALA A 223 -12.30 -13.61 -30.14
C ALA A 223 -12.78 -13.93 -28.72
N PHE A 224 -13.55 -13.03 -28.11
CA PHE A 224 -14.11 -13.18 -26.77
C PHE A 224 -15.07 -14.37 -26.69
N GLN A 225 -15.94 -14.54 -27.68
CA GLN A 225 -16.86 -15.67 -27.74
C GLN A 225 -16.14 -17.01 -27.82
N ARG A 226 -15.03 -17.08 -28.60
CA ARG A 226 -14.19 -18.28 -28.69
C ARG A 226 -13.45 -18.58 -27.40
N ALA A 227 -12.83 -17.57 -26.79
CA ALA A 227 -12.14 -17.69 -25.51
C ALA A 227 -13.09 -18.13 -24.36
N ARG A 228 -14.31 -17.59 -24.32
CA ARG A 228 -15.38 -18.03 -23.39
C ARG A 228 -15.81 -19.47 -23.62
N SER A 229 -15.82 -19.92 -24.87
CA SER A 229 -16.19 -21.29 -25.23
C SER A 229 -15.10 -22.29 -24.87
N ALA A 230 -13.83 -21.89 -24.93
CA ALA A 230 -12.68 -22.73 -24.57
C ALA A 230 -12.55 -22.98 -23.05
N ARG A 231 -12.97 -22.00 -22.22
CA ARG A 231 -12.95 -22.07 -20.74
C ARG A 231 -11.58 -22.41 -20.12
N ASP A 232 -10.49 -22.21 -20.85
CA ASP A 232 -9.13 -22.39 -20.31
C ASP A 232 -8.60 -21.09 -19.68
N ALA A 233 -7.65 -21.24 -18.76
CA ALA A 233 -7.13 -20.12 -17.97
C ALA A 233 -6.43 -19.04 -18.82
N ALA A 234 -5.73 -19.43 -19.89
CA ALA A 234 -5.00 -18.49 -20.74
C ALA A 234 -5.97 -17.63 -21.56
N SER A 235 -7.02 -18.25 -22.12
CA SER A 235 -8.11 -17.56 -22.82
C SER A 235 -8.85 -16.56 -21.92
N MET A 236 -9.13 -16.93 -20.67
CA MET A 236 -9.80 -16.05 -19.72
C MET A 236 -8.92 -14.89 -19.26
N GLN A 237 -7.63 -15.11 -19.05
CA GLN A 237 -6.67 -14.04 -18.74
C GLN A 237 -6.52 -13.05 -19.91
N ALA A 238 -6.46 -13.55 -21.14
CA ALA A 238 -6.40 -12.72 -22.33
C ALA A 238 -7.65 -11.84 -22.50
N ILE A 239 -8.84 -12.37 -22.20
CA ILE A 239 -10.09 -11.59 -22.14
C ILE A 239 -9.94 -10.41 -21.16
N THR A 240 -9.49 -10.67 -19.93
CA THR A 240 -9.36 -9.65 -18.88
C THR A 240 -8.40 -8.54 -19.25
N GLU A 241 -7.21 -8.89 -19.75
CA GLU A 241 -6.21 -7.90 -20.20
C GLU A 241 -6.73 -7.07 -21.38
N CYS A 242 -7.46 -7.72 -22.29
CA CYS A 242 -8.07 -7.03 -23.42
C CYS A 242 -9.17 -6.05 -22.98
N MET A 243 -9.99 -6.40 -21.98
CA MET A 243 -10.98 -5.48 -21.41
C MET A 243 -10.31 -4.29 -20.70
N ARG A 244 -9.25 -4.53 -19.93
CA ARG A 244 -8.47 -3.45 -19.27
C ARG A 244 -7.89 -2.48 -20.29
N ALA A 245 -7.36 -3.00 -21.40
CA ALA A 245 -6.84 -2.18 -22.49
C ALA A 245 -7.95 -1.32 -23.14
N ILE A 246 -9.16 -1.86 -23.33
CA ILE A 246 -10.31 -1.10 -23.86
C ILE A 246 -10.78 -0.02 -22.87
N GLU A 247 -10.82 -0.32 -21.57
CA GLU A 247 -11.19 0.65 -20.52
C GLU A 247 -10.16 1.79 -20.43
N ALA A 248 -8.86 1.45 -20.45
CA ALA A 248 -7.77 2.42 -20.53
C ALA A 248 -7.87 3.26 -21.80
N GLY A 249 -8.08 2.64 -22.96
CA GLY A 249 -8.28 3.32 -24.23
C GLY A 249 -9.51 4.24 -24.24
N THR A 250 -10.60 3.85 -23.58
CA THR A 250 -11.82 4.67 -23.45
C THR A 250 -11.57 5.89 -22.57
N THR A 251 -10.83 5.72 -21.48
CA THR A 251 -10.39 6.84 -20.63
C THR A 251 -9.48 7.78 -21.41
N LEU A 252 -8.56 7.23 -22.21
CA LEU A 252 -7.64 8.00 -23.06
C LEU A 252 -8.34 8.69 -24.24
N SER A 253 -9.40 8.11 -24.79
CA SER A 253 -10.18 8.70 -25.90
C SER A 253 -10.92 9.99 -25.51
N GLN A 254 -11.08 10.22 -24.21
CA GLN A 254 -11.65 11.47 -23.67
C GLN A 254 -10.61 12.61 -23.62
N HIS A 255 -9.33 12.32 -23.90
CA HIS A 255 -8.30 13.34 -24.07
C HIS A 255 -8.27 13.86 -25.53
N PRO A 256 -8.06 15.18 -25.73
CA PRO A 256 -8.19 15.85 -27.03
C PRO A 256 -7.12 15.47 -28.08
N ASP A 257 -6.08 14.76 -27.67
CA ASP A 257 -4.95 14.39 -28.52
C ASP A 257 -5.23 13.03 -29.20
N GLY A 258 -6.06 13.01 -30.25
CA GLY A 258 -6.55 11.80 -30.97
C GLY A 258 -5.49 10.84 -31.57
N TRP A 259 -4.23 10.96 -31.20
CA TRP A 259 -3.11 10.10 -31.59
C TRP A 259 -3.03 8.80 -30.77
N THR A 260 -3.33 8.87 -29.46
CA THR A 260 -3.35 7.71 -28.55
C THR A 260 -4.41 6.69 -28.92
N THR A 261 -5.56 7.13 -29.43
CA THR A 261 -6.68 6.29 -29.86
C THR A 261 -6.29 5.33 -31.00
N ASN A 262 -5.45 5.79 -31.94
CA ASN A 262 -5.03 4.98 -33.09
C ASN A 262 -4.00 3.91 -32.73
N ALA A 263 -3.05 4.23 -31.84
CA ALA A 263 -2.06 3.27 -31.34
C ALA A 263 -2.73 2.17 -30.50
N VAL A 264 -3.69 2.53 -29.64
CA VAL A 264 -4.47 1.54 -28.88
C VAL A 264 -5.35 0.68 -29.82
N CYS A 265 -5.96 1.25 -30.87
CA CYS A 265 -6.67 0.44 -31.87
C CYS A 265 -5.76 -0.56 -32.58
N GLN A 266 -4.53 -0.17 -32.94
CA GLN A 266 -3.55 -1.07 -33.57
C GLN A 266 -3.10 -2.18 -32.61
N GLY A 267 -2.84 -1.86 -31.34
CA GLY A 267 -2.54 -2.84 -30.29
C GLY A 267 -3.68 -3.83 -30.06
N LEU A 268 -4.93 -3.33 -30.01
CA LEU A 268 -6.12 -4.18 -29.87
C LEU A 268 -6.36 -5.09 -31.08
N ARG A 269 -6.09 -4.62 -32.32
CA ARG A 269 -6.14 -5.48 -33.52
C ARG A 269 -5.06 -6.55 -33.50
N ALA A 270 -3.85 -6.21 -33.07
CA ALA A 270 -2.77 -7.18 -32.90
C ALA A 270 -3.12 -8.21 -31.83
N LEU A 271 -3.83 -7.82 -30.76
CA LEU A 271 -4.29 -8.70 -29.70
C LEU A 271 -5.45 -9.61 -30.17
N ALA A 272 -6.39 -9.07 -30.94
CA ALA A 272 -7.43 -9.83 -31.64
C ALA A 272 -6.84 -10.87 -32.62
N GLY A 273 -5.76 -10.52 -33.32
CA GLY A 273 -5.00 -11.44 -34.17
C GLY A 273 -4.23 -12.50 -33.38
N ALA A 274 -3.66 -12.12 -32.23
CA ALA A 274 -2.95 -13.02 -31.33
C ALA A 274 -3.87 -14.04 -30.65
N PHE A 275 -5.19 -13.82 -30.54
CA PHE A 275 -6.12 -14.87 -30.12
C PHE A 275 -6.16 -16.10 -31.06
N ASN A 276 -5.58 -16.02 -32.26
CA ASN A 276 -5.41 -17.17 -33.17
C ASN A 276 -4.04 -17.87 -33.06
N GLN A 277 -3.06 -17.36 -32.29
CA GLN A 277 -1.71 -17.94 -32.15
C GLN A 277 -1.10 -17.78 -30.75
N GLU A 278 -0.13 -18.62 -30.41
CA GLU A 278 0.49 -18.81 -29.08
C GLU A 278 1.32 -17.61 -28.51
N ASN A 279 0.98 -16.36 -28.81
CA ASN A 279 1.85 -15.18 -28.58
C ASN A 279 1.25 -14.04 -27.73
N ALA A 280 0.24 -14.29 -26.88
CA ALA A 280 -0.36 -13.26 -26.01
C ALA A 280 0.66 -12.52 -25.12
N GLN A 281 1.69 -13.22 -24.63
CA GLN A 281 2.72 -12.64 -23.75
C GLN A 281 3.62 -11.62 -24.47
N ARG A 282 4.05 -11.92 -25.71
CA ARG A 282 4.93 -11.03 -26.49
C ARG A 282 4.26 -9.72 -26.89
N LEU A 283 2.93 -9.72 -26.95
CA LEU A 283 2.15 -8.53 -27.30
C LEU A 283 1.90 -7.63 -26.08
N ALA A 284 1.68 -8.22 -24.90
CA ALA A 284 1.65 -7.46 -23.63
C ALA A 284 2.98 -6.73 -23.40
N ASP A 285 4.10 -7.38 -23.72
CA ASP A 285 5.45 -6.80 -23.67
C ASP A 285 5.64 -5.66 -24.69
N ALA A 286 5.04 -5.75 -25.88
CA ALA A 286 5.10 -4.70 -26.90
C ALA A 286 4.24 -3.47 -26.54
N VAL A 287 3.04 -3.67 -25.99
CA VAL A 287 2.14 -2.60 -25.53
C VAL A 287 2.72 -1.88 -24.30
N THR A 288 3.46 -2.58 -23.44
CA THR A 288 4.21 -1.93 -22.36
C THR A 288 5.47 -1.22 -22.86
N ALA A 289 6.17 -1.76 -23.87
CA ALA A 289 7.39 -1.17 -24.41
C ALA A 289 7.16 0.12 -25.25
N GLU A 290 6.04 0.24 -25.97
CA GLU A 290 5.76 1.41 -26.83
C GLU A 290 5.22 2.66 -26.11
N THR A 291 5.07 2.62 -24.77
CA THR A 291 4.74 3.80 -23.95
C THR A 291 5.83 4.88 -23.92
N THR A 292 6.91 4.75 -24.70
CA THR A 292 8.06 5.66 -24.69
C THR A 292 8.45 6.33 -26.01
N CYS A 293 7.62 6.31 -27.06
CA CYS A 293 7.93 7.07 -28.30
C CYS A 293 6.87 8.12 -28.64
N VAL A 294 7.19 9.39 -28.38
CA VAL A 294 6.41 10.58 -28.78
C VAL A 294 7.11 11.26 -29.95
N ALA A 295 6.37 11.58 -31.02
CA ALA A 295 6.72 12.65 -31.96
C ALA A 295 5.55 13.63 -32.03
N PHE A 296 5.82 14.90 -31.72
CA PHE A 296 4.83 15.97 -31.52
C PHE A 296 5.08 17.13 -32.49
N ASP A 297 4.01 17.72 -33.06
CA ASP A 297 4.02 19.05 -33.69
C ASP A 297 2.74 19.84 -33.34
N PRO A 298 2.83 20.97 -32.60
CA PRO A 298 1.73 21.91 -32.41
C PRO A 298 2.04 23.27 -33.07
N ALA A 299 1.23 23.68 -34.04
CA ALA A 299 1.45 24.93 -34.78
C ALA A 299 1.17 26.26 -34.05
N PRO A 300 0.36 26.40 -32.97
CA PRO A 300 0.07 27.74 -32.42
C PRO A 300 0.94 28.17 -31.21
N LEU A 301 1.61 27.25 -30.50
CA LEU A 301 2.58 27.57 -29.42
C LEU A 301 4.04 27.68 -29.92
N LYS A 302 4.24 27.49 -31.23
CA LYS A 302 5.54 27.24 -31.86
C LYS A 302 6.48 28.44 -31.89
N ASN A 303 5.96 29.67 -31.90
CA ASN A 303 6.80 30.87 -32.05
C ASN A 303 7.41 31.34 -30.72
N ASP A 304 6.64 31.30 -29.63
CA ASP A 304 7.15 31.66 -28.29
C ASP A 304 8.04 30.54 -27.71
N LEU A 305 7.66 29.27 -27.91
CA LEU A 305 8.50 28.13 -27.52
C LEU A 305 9.73 27.95 -28.41
N ARG A 306 9.68 28.27 -29.72
CA ARG A 306 10.91 28.33 -30.53
C ARG A 306 11.82 29.43 -30.06
N SER A 307 11.32 30.62 -29.75
CA SER A 307 12.18 31.70 -29.26
C SER A 307 12.92 31.24 -27.99
N ILE A 308 12.22 30.63 -27.04
CA ILE A 308 12.79 30.12 -25.79
C ILE A 308 13.74 28.93 -26.04
N ALA A 309 13.32 27.96 -26.84
CA ALA A 309 14.13 26.79 -27.19
C ALA A 309 15.36 27.17 -28.02
N THR A 310 15.26 28.20 -28.87
CA THR A 310 16.37 28.75 -29.66
C THR A 310 17.31 29.52 -28.74
N ASP A 311 16.83 30.29 -27.76
CA ASP A 311 17.65 30.97 -26.77
C ASP A 311 18.37 29.99 -25.82
N VAL A 312 17.69 28.91 -25.40
CA VAL A 312 18.29 27.84 -24.59
C VAL A 312 19.33 27.07 -25.41
N ARG A 313 19.01 26.72 -26.67
CA ARG A 313 19.94 26.07 -27.60
C ARG A 313 21.14 26.95 -27.94
N THR A 314 20.95 28.26 -28.12
CA THR A 314 22.01 29.23 -28.38
C THR A 314 22.92 29.38 -27.17
N ARG A 315 22.36 29.39 -25.94
CA ARG A 315 23.15 29.38 -24.70
C ARG A 315 23.92 28.08 -24.48
N ALA A 316 23.34 26.92 -24.83
CA ALA A 316 24.01 25.62 -24.77
C ALA A 316 25.17 25.53 -25.79
N ILE A 317 24.95 26.02 -27.02
CA ILE A 317 25.97 26.07 -28.08
C ILE A 317 27.10 27.07 -27.73
N ALA A 318 26.77 28.25 -27.21
CA ALA A 318 27.75 29.26 -26.81
C ALA A 318 28.64 28.82 -25.63
N ARG A 319 28.18 27.84 -24.83
CA ARG A 319 28.92 27.22 -23.72
C ARG A 319 29.53 25.86 -24.06
N GLY A 320 29.56 25.47 -25.34
CA GLY A 320 30.26 24.27 -25.81
C GLY A 320 29.55 22.94 -25.56
N VAL A 321 28.27 22.94 -25.17
CA VAL A 321 27.52 21.72 -24.85
C VAL A 321 26.76 21.23 -26.09
N ARG A 322 27.22 20.13 -26.70
CA ARG A 322 26.43 19.43 -27.74
C ARG A 322 25.19 18.83 -27.08
N VAL A 323 24.02 19.34 -27.44
CA VAL A 323 22.71 18.78 -27.04
C VAL A 323 22.57 17.39 -27.66
N ALA A 324 22.91 16.35 -26.91
CA ALA A 324 22.62 14.97 -27.24
C ALA A 324 21.54 14.46 -26.28
N VAL A 325 20.42 14.04 -26.86
CA VAL A 325 19.35 13.28 -26.20
C VAL A 325 19.93 11.91 -25.87
N GLY A 326 20.17 11.66 -24.58
CA GLY A 326 20.74 10.42 -24.07
C GLY A 326 21.72 10.67 -22.91
N LEU A 327 21.22 10.68 -21.68
CA LEU A 327 22.03 10.67 -20.47
C LEU A 327 21.50 9.57 -19.55
N PRO A 328 22.10 8.36 -19.63
CA PRO A 328 22.76 7.83 -18.43
C PRO A 328 24.28 7.65 -18.49
N ASP A 329 24.95 7.76 -19.64
CA ASP A 329 26.34 7.25 -19.76
C ASP A 329 27.50 8.28 -19.72
N VAL A 330 27.24 9.58 -19.51
CA VAL A 330 28.34 10.58 -19.49
C VAL A 330 28.95 10.79 -18.08
N ALA A 331 28.38 10.19 -17.03
CA ALA A 331 28.85 10.35 -15.65
C ALA A 331 30.07 9.48 -15.27
N ARG A 332 31.08 9.38 -16.16
CA ARG A 332 32.39 8.78 -15.84
C ARG A 332 33.59 9.69 -16.13
N GLY A 333 33.36 10.99 -16.35
CA GLY A 333 34.42 12.00 -16.42
C GLY A 333 34.46 12.86 -15.16
N SER A 334 35.61 12.90 -14.48
CA SER A 334 35.80 13.54 -13.17
C SER A 334 35.94 15.08 -13.20
N ASP A 335 35.22 15.78 -14.08
CA ASP A 335 35.34 17.24 -14.20
C ASP A 335 34.12 17.96 -13.61
N ALA A 336 34.37 18.78 -12.58
CA ALA A 336 33.36 19.55 -11.85
C ALA A 336 32.52 20.48 -12.75
N ASP A 337 33.11 20.96 -13.86
CA ASP A 337 32.43 21.79 -14.85
C ASP A 337 31.39 21.00 -15.68
N THR A 338 31.64 19.70 -15.90
CA THR A 338 30.70 18.81 -16.60
C THR A 338 29.49 18.51 -15.72
N ASP A 339 29.70 18.29 -14.41
CA ASP A 339 28.63 18.12 -13.43
C ASP A 339 27.76 19.39 -13.27
N LEU A 340 28.38 20.57 -13.31
CA LEU A 340 27.68 21.86 -13.31
C LEU A 340 26.82 22.05 -14.57
N ALA A 341 27.35 21.70 -15.74
CA ALA A 341 26.61 21.77 -17.00
C ALA A 341 25.43 20.79 -17.04
N VAL A 342 25.61 19.55 -16.56
CA VAL A 342 24.53 18.55 -16.46
C VAL A 342 23.44 19.01 -15.50
N LYS A 343 23.79 19.53 -14.31
CA LYS A 343 22.82 20.09 -13.37
C LYS A 343 22.05 21.27 -13.94
N SER A 344 22.73 22.15 -14.70
CA SER A 344 22.07 23.28 -15.38
C SER A 344 21.08 22.79 -16.44
N LEU A 345 21.45 21.79 -17.25
CA LEU A 345 20.56 21.21 -18.26
C LEU A 345 19.35 20.49 -17.64
N GLN A 346 19.55 19.78 -16.53
CA GLN A 346 18.46 19.14 -15.79
C GLN A 346 17.48 20.19 -15.23
N ALA A 347 18.00 21.30 -14.69
CA ALA A 347 17.17 22.41 -14.21
C ALA A 347 16.37 23.06 -15.35
N ASP A 348 17.01 23.29 -16.50
CA ASP A 348 16.35 23.84 -17.69
C ASP A 348 15.28 22.89 -18.25
N ALA A 349 15.54 21.58 -18.26
CA ALA A 349 14.56 20.57 -18.67
C ALA A 349 13.34 20.53 -17.73
N ALA A 350 13.58 20.58 -16.41
CA ALA A 350 12.50 20.65 -15.42
C ALA A 350 11.69 21.94 -15.56
N ASP A 351 12.32 23.07 -15.87
CA ASP A 351 11.65 24.35 -16.13
C ASP A 351 10.77 24.30 -17.39
N LEU A 352 11.17 23.56 -18.43
CA LEU A 352 10.33 23.33 -19.62
C LEU A 352 9.10 22.47 -19.31
N VAL A 353 9.25 21.41 -18.51
CA VAL A 353 8.12 20.56 -18.06
C VAL A 353 7.11 21.40 -17.27
N ARG A 354 7.62 22.21 -16.34
CA ARG A 354 6.85 23.20 -15.56
C ARG A 354 6.04 24.15 -16.45
N ILE A 355 6.66 24.72 -17.48
CA ILE A 355 5.99 25.62 -18.43
C ILE A 355 4.91 24.87 -19.22
N GLY A 356 5.19 23.65 -19.69
CA GLY A 356 4.22 22.82 -20.39
C GLY A 356 2.97 22.51 -19.57
N ALA A 357 3.11 22.35 -18.26
CA ALA A 357 2.00 22.07 -17.34
C ALA A 357 1.10 23.29 -17.03
N MET A 358 1.58 24.52 -17.27
CA MET A 358 0.88 25.75 -16.87
C MET A 358 -0.53 25.87 -17.44
N GLN A 359 -0.74 25.44 -18.69
CA GLN A 359 -2.07 25.52 -19.31
C GLN A 359 -3.08 24.64 -18.55
N GLY A 360 -2.69 23.39 -18.23
CA GLY A 360 -3.51 22.49 -17.43
C GLY A 360 -3.80 23.05 -16.02
N TRP A 361 -2.86 23.79 -15.44
CA TRP A 361 -3.07 24.48 -14.16
C TRP A 361 -4.08 25.63 -14.27
N VAL A 362 -4.01 26.43 -15.33
CA VAL A 362 -5.00 27.48 -15.63
C VAL A 362 -6.38 26.88 -15.85
N ASP A 363 -6.45 25.75 -16.54
CA ASP A 363 -7.70 25.01 -16.75
C ASP A 363 -8.26 24.47 -15.42
N THR A 364 -7.40 23.94 -14.55
CA THR A 364 -7.77 23.46 -13.22
C THR A 364 -8.36 24.59 -12.37
N ILE A 365 -7.70 25.74 -12.29
CA ILE A 365 -8.21 26.91 -11.56
C ILE A 365 -9.51 27.42 -12.17
N GLY A 366 -9.61 27.46 -13.50
CA GLY A 366 -10.82 27.88 -14.19
C GLY A 366 -12.01 26.96 -13.95
N ALA A 367 -11.78 25.64 -13.88
CA ALA A 367 -12.81 24.65 -13.59
C ALA A 367 -13.35 24.77 -12.17
N VAL A 368 -12.50 25.10 -11.19
CA VAL A 368 -12.91 25.37 -9.81
C VAL A 368 -13.64 26.70 -9.69
N ARG A 369 -13.07 27.76 -10.29
CA ARG A 369 -13.59 29.13 -10.19
C ARG A 369 -13.29 29.89 -11.48
N ALA A 370 -14.27 29.96 -12.36
CA ALA A 370 -14.15 30.61 -13.68
C ALA A 370 -13.59 32.05 -13.59
N GLN A 371 -14.04 32.82 -12.59
CA GLN A 371 -13.58 34.21 -12.34
C GLN A 371 -12.08 34.32 -12.02
N SER A 372 -11.46 33.26 -11.49
CA SER A 372 -10.05 33.20 -11.13
C SER A 372 -9.12 32.84 -12.29
N ARG A 373 -9.67 32.32 -13.40
CA ARG A 373 -8.89 31.83 -14.56
C ARG A 373 -7.95 32.89 -15.11
N ALA A 374 -8.48 34.05 -15.49
CA ALA A 374 -7.70 35.11 -16.14
C ALA A 374 -6.63 35.70 -15.20
N ALA A 375 -6.95 35.83 -13.91
CA ALA A 375 -6.01 36.33 -12.92
C ALA A 375 -4.86 35.32 -12.68
N PHE A 376 -5.18 34.03 -12.57
CA PHE A 376 -4.16 32.98 -12.43
C PHE A 376 -3.31 32.82 -13.70
N GLU A 377 -3.90 32.97 -14.88
CA GLU A 377 -3.14 32.99 -16.13
C GLU A 377 -2.08 34.09 -16.13
N ALA A 378 -2.42 35.30 -15.65
CA ALA A 378 -1.45 36.39 -15.49
C ALA A 378 -0.33 36.04 -14.48
N VAL A 379 -0.68 35.40 -13.36
CA VAL A 379 0.31 34.92 -12.36
C VAL A 379 1.25 33.88 -12.97
N SER A 380 0.72 32.87 -13.67
CA SER A 380 1.52 31.80 -14.30
C SER A 380 2.47 32.35 -15.38
N LYS A 381 2.02 33.30 -16.20
CA LYS A 381 2.88 34.04 -17.15
C LYS A 381 3.99 34.82 -16.41
N GLY A 382 3.67 35.36 -15.23
CA GLY A 382 4.65 35.97 -14.33
C GLY A 382 5.73 34.99 -13.87
N TRP A 383 5.37 33.76 -13.50
CA TRP A 383 6.34 32.70 -13.16
C TRP A 383 7.23 32.34 -14.35
N ALA A 384 6.66 32.15 -15.55
CA ALA A 384 7.43 31.84 -16.76
C ALA A 384 8.47 32.94 -17.09
N THR A 385 8.09 34.19 -16.86
CA THR A 385 8.99 35.34 -17.02
C THR A 385 10.08 35.33 -15.94
N ALA A 386 9.73 35.04 -14.69
CA ALA A 386 10.65 35.00 -13.55
C ALA A 386 11.67 33.85 -13.62
N LEU A 387 11.33 32.73 -14.28
CA LEU A 387 12.29 31.63 -14.54
C LEU A 387 13.50 32.08 -15.36
N ARG A 388 13.35 33.13 -16.19
CA ARG A 388 14.45 33.69 -17.00
C ARG A 388 15.37 34.63 -16.21
N ASP A 389 14.95 35.05 -15.01
CA ASP A 389 15.69 35.97 -14.16
C ASP A 389 16.45 35.19 -13.07
N PRO A 390 17.81 35.24 -13.03
CA PRO A 390 18.60 34.53 -12.04
C PRO A 390 18.25 34.87 -10.59
N ALA A 391 17.80 36.10 -10.32
CA ALA A 391 17.44 36.54 -8.98
C ALA A 391 16.05 36.04 -8.54
N ARG A 392 15.15 35.74 -9.48
CA ARG A 392 13.75 35.34 -9.21
C ARG A 392 13.43 33.89 -9.58
N GLY A 393 14.30 33.22 -10.34
CA GLY A 393 14.08 31.88 -10.86
C GLY A 393 13.85 30.83 -9.77
N LYS A 394 14.60 30.88 -8.68
CA LYS A 394 14.40 29.97 -7.54
C LYS A 394 12.99 30.10 -6.94
N ALA A 395 12.57 31.34 -6.64
CA ALA A 395 11.25 31.58 -6.05
C ALA A 395 10.11 31.17 -7.01
N ALA A 396 10.29 31.36 -8.32
CA ALA A 396 9.33 30.91 -9.32
C ALA A 396 9.24 29.38 -9.37
N ARG A 397 10.37 28.66 -9.37
CA ARG A 397 10.37 27.18 -9.29
C ARG A 397 9.70 26.68 -8.03
N ASP A 398 10.08 27.22 -6.88
CA ASP A 398 9.49 26.85 -5.59
C ASP A 398 7.96 27.06 -5.60
N ALA A 399 7.46 28.17 -6.17
CA ALA A 399 6.03 28.44 -6.30
C ALA A 399 5.32 27.48 -7.27
N MET A 400 5.96 27.15 -8.40
CA MET A 400 5.42 26.23 -9.40
C MET A 400 5.34 24.79 -8.89
N ASP A 401 6.40 24.30 -8.23
CA ASP A 401 6.44 22.95 -7.66
C ASP A 401 5.40 22.80 -6.53
N MET A 402 5.25 23.87 -5.74
CA MET A 402 4.23 23.94 -4.70
C MET A 402 2.82 23.91 -5.29
N PHE A 403 2.53 24.74 -6.30
CA PHE A 403 1.24 24.72 -6.98
C PHE A 403 0.95 23.34 -7.59
N ALA A 404 1.92 22.73 -8.27
CA ALA A 404 1.76 21.41 -8.87
C ALA A 404 1.36 20.35 -7.85
N THR A 405 2.01 20.37 -6.68
CA THR A 405 1.73 19.45 -5.56
C THR A 405 0.32 19.69 -5.00
N GLU A 406 -0.03 20.95 -4.71
CA GLU A 406 -1.36 21.30 -4.19
C GLU A 406 -2.48 20.98 -5.21
N ALA A 407 -2.32 21.34 -6.48
CA ALA A 407 -3.32 21.12 -7.52
C ALA A 407 -3.61 19.63 -7.73
N THR A 408 -2.60 18.77 -7.62
CA THR A 408 -2.77 17.32 -7.73
C THR A 408 -3.60 16.76 -6.56
N LEU A 409 -3.43 17.31 -5.36
CA LEU A 409 -3.99 16.78 -4.12
C LEU A 409 -5.32 17.41 -3.71
N MET A 410 -5.60 18.65 -4.12
CA MET A 410 -6.77 19.44 -3.68
C MET A 410 -7.95 19.46 -4.68
N VAL A 411 -7.76 18.91 -5.88
CA VAL A 411 -8.87 18.67 -6.82
C VAL A 411 -9.77 17.55 -6.30
N ALA A 412 -11.03 17.53 -6.72
CA ALA A 412 -12.03 16.56 -6.27
C ALA A 412 -11.50 15.12 -6.31
N GLY A 413 -11.44 14.49 -5.14
CA GLY A 413 -10.95 13.13 -4.94
C GLY A 413 -11.93 12.05 -5.37
N ARG A 414 -11.57 10.78 -5.10
CA ARG A 414 -12.44 9.63 -5.38
C ARG A 414 -13.68 9.65 -4.50
N PHE A 415 -13.54 9.88 -3.19
CA PHE A 415 -14.67 10.02 -2.28
C PHE A 415 -15.71 11.06 -2.73
N GLU A 416 -15.29 12.27 -3.09
CA GLU A 416 -16.21 13.32 -3.57
C GLU A 416 -17.01 12.86 -4.80
N ARG A 417 -16.38 12.13 -5.73
CA ARG A 417 -17.06 11.56 -6.89
C ARG A 417 -18.05 10.47 -6.48
N MET A 418 -17.71 9.62 -5.51
CA MET A 418 -18.62 8.60 -4.97
C MET A 418 -19.86 9.24 -4.34
N VAL A 419 -19.67 10.26 -3.50
CA VAL A 419 -20.78 11.01 -2.87
C VAL A 419 -21.66 11.66 -3.94
N ARG A 420 -21.07 12.33 -4.94
CA ARG A 420 -21.83 12.96 -6.04
C ARG A 420 -22.60 11.96 -6.89
N ARG A 421 -22.13 10.72 -7.02
CA ARG A 421 -22.80 9.62 -7.74
C ARG A 421 -23.87 8.90 -6.92
N GLY A 422 -24.01 9.25 -5.63
CA GLY A 422 -24.99 8.62 -4.76
C GLY A 422 -24.55 7.27 -4.17
N ASP A 423 -23.23 7.03 -4.06
CA ASP A 423 -22.73 5.81 -3.44
C ASP A 423 -23.18 5.70 -1.97
N ALA A 424 -23.83 4.59 -1.64
CA ALA A 424 -24.43 4.41 -0.31
C ALA A 424 -23.39 4.35 0.81
N ALA A 425 -22.23 3.72 0.57
CA ALA A 425 -21.17 3.62 1.58
C ALA A 425 -20.54 4.99 1.85
N ALA A 426 -20.31 5.78 0.80
CA ALA A 426 -19.81 7.14 0.94
C ALA A 426 -20.81 8.08 1.65
N ILE A 427 -22.10 8.00 1.32
CA ILE A 427 -23.15 8.78 2.00
C ILE A 427 -23.24 8.39 3.48
N ASN A 428 -23.17 7.09 3.79
CA ASN A 428 -23.21 6.60 5.16
C ASN A 428 -21.98 7.03 5.96
N ALA A 429 -20.79 7.03 5.36
CA ALA A 429 -19.58 7.55 6.01
C ALA A 429 -19.71 9.04 6.38
N CYS A 430 -20.44 9.83 5.59
CA CYS A 430 -20.77 11.21 5.94
C CYS A 430 -21.84 11.35 7.04
N SER A 431 -22.41 10.26 7.59
CA SER A 431 -23.47 10.30 8.60
C SER A 431 -24.66 11.20 8.21
N GLY A 432 -25.02 11.21 6.92
CA GLY A 432 -26.09 12.05 6.37
C GLY A 432 -25.72 13.51 6.09
N ARG A 433 -24.44 13.90 6.26
CA ARG A 433 -23.93 15.27 6.03
C ARG A 433 -23.26 15.44 4.67
N SER A 434 -23.48 14.52 3.73
CA SER A 434 -22.82 14.48 2.42
C SER A 434 -22.96 15.79 1.63
N THR A 435 -24.15 16.38 1.59
CA THR A 435 -24.40 17.66 0.90
C THR A 435 -23.63 18.82 1.54
N ALA A 436 -23.60 18.90 2.88
CA ALA A 436 -22.89 19.94 3.61
C ALA A 436 -21.37 19.82 3.40
N LEU A 437 -20.84 18.59 3.40
CA LEU A 437 -19.44 18.31 3.09
C LEU A 437 -19.06 18.82 1.70
N LEU A 438 -19.84 18.45 0.66
CA LEU A 438 -19.55 18.88 -0.71
C LEU A 438 -19.58 20.40 -0.86
N GLN A 439 -20.56 21.07 -0.25
CA GLN A 439 -20.66 22.53 -0.26
C GLN A 439 -19.45 23.19 0.40
N GLU A 440 -19.01 22.67 1.54
CA GLU A 440 -17.86 23.21 2.27
C GLU A 440 -16.54 22.97 1.53
N LEU A 441 -16.36 21.79 0.91
CA LEU A 441 -15.22 21.50 0.04
C LEU A 441 -15.17 22.44 -1.15
N ASP A 442 -16.29 22.66 -1.85
CA ASP A 442 -16.35 23.58 -3.00
C ASP A 442 -16.07 25.03 -2.59
N ARG A 443 -16.54 25.44 -1.39
CA ARG A 443 -16.24 26.76 -0.80
C ARG A 443 -14.75 26.92 -0.51
N ARG A 444 -14.13 25.97 0.19
CA ARG A 444 -12.68 26.01 0.53
C ARG A 444 -11.82 25.94 -0.72
N ARG A 445 -12.19 25.12 -1.72
CA ARG A 445 -11.50 25.01 -3.01
C ARG A 445 -11.57 26.30 -3.80
N SER A 446 -12.72 26.98 -3.80
CA SER A 446 -12.88 28.30 -4.42
C SER A 446 -12.03 29.40 -3.75
N ALA A 447 -11.87 29.33 -2.43
CA ALA A 447 -11.00 30.24 -1.68
C ALA A 447 -9.51 29.98 -1.97
N TRP A 448 -9.10 28.71 -2.00
CA TRP A 448 -7.75 28.27 -2.39
C TRP A 448 -7.40 28.73 -3.82
N ALA A 449 -8.29 28.46 -4.79
CA ALA A 449 -8.10 28.90 -6.17
C ALA A 449 -8.03 30.43 -6.28
N GLY A 450 -8.84 31.15 -5.50
CA GLY A 450 -8.78 32.61 -5.40
C GLY A 450 -7.45 33.14 -4.86
N ALA A 451 -6.90 32.48 -3.84
CA ALA A 451 -5.61 32.85 -3.25
C ALA A 451 -4.49 32.74 -4.29
N TRP A 452 -4.38 31.59 -4.97
CA TRP A 452 -3.42 31.40 -6.05
C TRP A 452 -3.60 32.37 -7.21
N ALA A 453 -4.84 32.61 -7.65
CA ALA A 453 -5.14 33.56 -8.72
C ALA A 453 -4.75 35.01 -8.40
N SER A 454 -4.76 35.38 -7.12
CA SER A 454 -4.32 36.71 -6.67
C SER A 454 -2.80 36.86 -6.54
N GLY A 455 -2.03 35.80 -6.83
CA GLY A 455 -0.59 35.75 -6.63
C GLY A 455 -0.18 35.70 -5.15
N LYS A 456 -1.15 35.55 -4.25
CA LYS A 456 -0.95 35.41 -2.80
C LYS A 456 -1.23 33.96 -2.43
N ALA A 457 -0.24 33.09 -2.57
CA ALA A 457 -0.30 31.71 -2.07
C ALA A 457 -0.52 31.74 -0.54
N SER A 458 -1.78 31.78 -0.13
CA SER A 458 -2.17 31.93 1.28
C SER A 458 -1.97 30.59 1.96
N ALA A 459 -1.07 30.55 2.94
CA ALA A 459 -0.86 29.37 3.77
C ALA A 459 -2.18 28.94 4.43
N GLU A 460 -3.00 29.89 4.88
CA GLU A 460 -4.30 29.62 5.51
C GLU A 460 -5.30 28.98 4.54
N ALA A 461 -5.46 29.51 3.32
CA ALA A 461 -6.38 28.93 2.34
C ALA A 461 -5.94 27.52 1.89
N SER A 462 -4.62 27.33 1.76
CA SER A 462 -4.01 26.04 1.42
C SER A 462 -4.18 25.03 2.56
N GLN A 463 -3.98 25.45 3.81
CA GLN A 463 -4.16 24.62 5.00
C GLN A 463 -5.63 24.21 5.15
N ARG A 464 -6.57 25.14 5.01
CA ARG A 464 -8.01 24.83 5.10
C ARG A 464 -8.46 23.87 4.01
N MET A 465 -7.98 24.03 2.78
CA MET A 465 -8.30 23.12 1.68
C MET A 465 -7.64 21.75 1.88
N LEU A 466 -6.42 21.72 2.42
CA LEU A 466 -5.76 20.48 2.76
C LEU A 466 -6.51 19.68 3.83
N GLN A 467 -7.02 20.36 4.87
CA GLN A 467 -7.89 19.73 5.88
C GLN A 467 -9.13 19.08 5.23
N GLY A 468 -9.79 19.80 4.30
CA GLY A 468 -10.92 19.24 3.57
C GLY A 468 -10.54 18.00 2.75
N SER A 469 -9.39 18.04 2.08
CA SER A 469 -8.90 16.91 1.29
C SER A 469 -8.58 15.70 2.18
N ARG A 470 -7.96 15.92 3.35
CA ARG A 470 -7.65 14.86 4.33
C ARG A 470 -8.90 14.26 4.96
N ILE A 471 -9.94 15.05 5.22
CA ILE A 471 -11.23 14.53 5.68
C ILE A 471 -11.87 13.64 4.62
N ALA A 472 -11.87 14.06 3.35
CA ALA A 472 -12.41 13.24 2.28
C ALA A 472 -11.71 11.87 2.20
N GLU A 473 -10.38 11.83 2.35
CA GLU A 473 -9.63 10.55 2.43
C GLU A 473 -9.99 9.73 3.66
N VAL A 474 -10.06 10.36 4.84
CA VAL A 474 -10.44 9.68 6.08
C VAL A 474 -11.83 9.04 5.96
N LEU A 475 -12.79 9.75 5.36
CA LEU A 475 -14.14 9.24 5.13
C LEU A 475 -14.16 8.15 4.06
N GLU A 476 -13.31 8.23 3.02
CA GLU A 476 -13.15 7.18 2.02
C GLU A 476 -12.71 5.87 2.66
N TRP A 477 -11.66 5.94 3.47
CA TRP A 477 -11.17 4.79 4.21
C TRP A 477 -12.18 4.31 5.23
N SER A 478 -12.87 5.20 5.93
CA SER A 478 -13.95 4.81 6.83
C SER A 478 -15.05 4.02 6.12
N ALA A 479 -15.48 4.45 4.93
CA ALA A 479 -16.45 3.72 4.12
C ALA A 479 -15.91 2.35 3.68
N ALA A 480 -14.66 2.30 3.22
CA ALA A 480 -14.03 1.09 2.70
C ALA A 480 -13.73 0.04 3.77
N LEU A 481 -13.45 0.45 5.01
CA LEU A 481 -13.04 -0.43 6.11
C LEU A 481 -14.22 -1.12 6.81
N GLN A 482 -15.44 -0.58 6.72
CA GLN A 482 -16.62 -1.16 7.36
C GLN A 482 -16.92 -2.59 6.90
N ARG A 483 -16.58 -2.94 5.64
CA ARG A 483 -16.79 -4.29 5.08
C ARG A 483 -15.84 -5.36 5.66
N TYR A 484 -14.81 -4.94 6.39
CA TYR A 484 -13.75 -5.82 6.91
C TYR A 484 -13.81 -6.01 8.43
N GLU A 485 -14.96 -5.73 9.05
CA GLU A 485 -15.15 -6.00 10.48
C GLU A 485 -14.93 -7.50 10.78
N GLY A 486 -13.97 -7.83 11.66
CA GLY A 486 -13.66 -9.21 12.05
C GLY A 486 -12.65 -9.93 11.15
N ALA A 487 -12.17 -9.28 10.09
CA ALA A 487 -11.20 -9.86 9.15
C ALA A 487 -9.89 -10.27 9.83
N GLU A 488 -9.51 -9.59 10.91
CA GLU A 488 -8.31 -9.85 11.68
C GLU A 488 -8.23 -11.26 12.26
N ARG A 489 -9.39 -11.85 12.61
CA ARG A 489 -9.46 -13.21 13.16
C ARG A 489 -9.13 -14.25 12.10
N GLN A 490 -9.58 -14.00 10.87
CA GLN A 490 -9.33 -14.90 9.74
C GLN A 490 -7.84 -14.86 9.33
N LEU A 491 -7.20 -13.67 9.39
CA LEU A 491 -5.78 -13.52 9.09
C LEU A 491 -4.86 -14.37 9.98
N ASN A 492 -5.27 -14.72 11.21
CA ASN A 492 -4.47 -15.59 12.08
C ASN A 492 -4.30 -17.03 11.55
N ALA A 493 -5.12 -17.47 10.59
CA ALA A 493 -4.94 -18.75 9.89
C ALA A 493 -3.83 -18.70 8.82
N TRP A 494 -3.39 -17.51 8.41
CA TRP A 494 -2.29 -17.33 7.47
C TRP A 494 -0.93 -17.34 8.19
N GLY A 495 0.08 -17.97 7.59
CA GLY A 495 1.45 -18.08 8.13
C GLY A 495 2.16 -16.73 8.29
N GLY A 496 1.77 -15.73 7.50
CA GLY A 496 2.37 -14.40 7.55
C GLY A 496 1.93 -13.52 8.72
N PHE A 497 0.86 -13.86 9.44
CA PHE A 497 0.33 -12.96 10.46
C PHE A 497 -0.20 -13.66 11.72
N ALA A 498 0.16 -13.13 12.89
CA ALA A 498 -0.39 -13.56 14.18
C ALA A 498 -0.49 -12.40 15.17
N ALA A 499 -1.69 -11.93 15.47
CA ALA A 499 -1.90 -10.99 16.58
C ALA A 499 -3.19 -11.30 17.36
N PRO A 500 -3.23 -10.96 18.67
CA PRO A 500 -4.45 -11.03 19.46
C PRO A 500 -5.54 -10.14 18.85
N ALA A 501 -6.81 -10.56 18.94
CA ALA A 501 -7.96 -9.77 18.47
C ALA A 501 -7.94 -8.33 19.04
N ASP A 502 -7.62 -8.17 20.32
CA ASP A 502 -7.57 -6.87 21.00
C ASP A 502 -6.32 -6.02 20.65
N GLY A 503 -5.34 -6.62 19.95
CA GLY A 503 -4.21 -5.89 19.38
C GLY A 503 -4.64 -5.03 18.20
N TRP A 504 -5.73 -5.41 17.53
CA TRP A 504 -6.31 -4.70 16.41
C TRP A 504 -7.19 -3.56 16.90
N MET A 505 -6.52 -2.48 17.29
CA MET A 505 -7.19 -1.21 17.53
C MET A 505 -6.55 -0.12 16.67
N PRO A 506 -7.38 0.79 16.14
CA PRO A 506 -8.81 0.95 16.42
C PRO A 506 -9.71 0.05 15.56
N HIS A 507 -10.84 -0.38 16.14
CA HIS A 507 -11.90 -1.07 15.41
C HIS A 507 -12.43 -0.18 14.25
N PRO A 508 -12.87 -0.72 13.10
CA PRO A 508 -13.41 0.08 11.98
C PRO A 508 -14.50 1.08 12.40
N LYS A 509 -15.38 0.69 13.35
CA LYS A 509 -16.38 1.58 13.96
C LYS A 509 -15.78 2.79 14.69
N ALA A 510 -14.62 2.63 15.34
CA ALA A 510 -13.94 3.74 16.00
C ALA A 510 -13.31 4.70 14.99
N ILE A 511 -12.77 4.20 13.87
CA ILE A 511 -12.34 5.04 12.74
C ILE A 511 -13.53 5.84 12.19
N ALA A 512 -14.67 5.18 11.98
CA ALA A 512 -15.90 5.84 11.51
C ALA A 512 -16.42 6.91 12.48
N ALA A 513 -16.49 6.60 13.78
CA ALA A 513 -16.92 7.56 14.79
C ALA A 513 -16.00 8.78 14.86
N ARG A 514 -14.68 8.58 14.82
CA ARG A 514 -13.71 9.68 14.82
C ARG A 514 -13.70 10.46 13.50
N GLY A 515 -13.91 9.80 12.36
CA GLY A 515 -14.12 10.45 11.07
C GLY A 515 -15.37 11.33 11.07
N ALA A 516 -16.46 10.89 11.71
CA ALA A 516 -17.65 11.69 11.91
C ALA A 516 -17.41 12.90 12.82
N LEU A 517 -16.64 12.74 13.91
CA LEU A 517 -16.24 13.87 14.78
C LEU A 517 -15.40 14.89 14.01
N ALA A 518 -14.41 14.44 13.24
CA ALA A 518 -13.59 15.31 12.39
C ALA A 518 -14.45 16.06 11.35
N LEU A 519 -15.45 15.38 10.77
CA LEU A 519 -16.40 15.98 9.83
C LEU A 519 -17.26 17.06 10.51
N GLU A 520 -17.80 16.81 11.70
CA GLU A 520 -18.60 17.79 12.43
C GLU A 520 -17.76 19.02 12.82
N ALA A 521 -16.54 18.82 13.31
CA ALA A 521 -15.63 19.93 13.62
C ALA A 521 -15.31 20.77 12.36
N PHE A 522 -15.10 20.11 11.22
CA PHE A 522 -14.83 20.75 9.94
C PHE A 522 -16.01 21.58 9.44
N LEU A 523 -17.22 21.02 9.50
CA LEU A 523 -18.45 21.72 9.11
C LEU A 523 -18.78 22.87 10.07
N ALA A 524 -18.38 22.78 11.33
CA ALA A 524 -18.48 23.86 12.31
C ALA A 524 -17.41 24.95 12.14
N GLY A 525 -16.45 24.79 11.24
CA GLY A 525 -15.34 25.73 11.05
C GLY A 525 -14.32 25.74 12.19
N GLN A 526 -14.25 24.68 12.99
CA GLN A 526 -13.32 24.53 14.11
C GLN A 526 -12.00 23.95 13.60
N ASP A 527 -11.20 24.75 12.90
CA ASP A 527 -10.01 24.29 12.18
C ASP A 527 -8.97 23.57 13.07
N GLU A 528 -8.79 23.98 14.34
CA GLU A 528 -7.87 23.33 15.29
C GLU A 528 -8.38 21.97 15.77
N ALA A 529 -9.67 21.89 16.14
CA ALA A 529 -10.29 20.63 16.55
C ALA A 529 -10.32 19.63 15.38
N THR A 530 -10.62 20.13 14.19
CA THR A 530 -10.57 19.36 12.94
C THR A 530 -9.18 18.75 12.72
N GLU A 531 -8.11 19.54 12.88
CA GLU A 531 -6.74 19.06 12.70
C GLU A 531 -6.37 17.98 13.72
N ALA A 532 -6.74 18.17 14.99
CA ALA A 532 -6.51 17.19 16.05
C ALA A 532 -7.25 15.87 15.77
N ASP A 533 -8.52 15.93 15.36
CA ASP A 533 -9.32 14.75 15.07
C ASP A 533 -8.83 14.02 13.82
N ILE A 534 -8.47 14.74 12.76
CA ILE A 534 -7.84 14.15 11.56
C ILE A 534 -6.54 13.43 11.95
N ALA A 535 -5.64 14.10 12.68
CA ALA A 535 -4.35 13.53 13.06
C ALA A 535 -4.49 12.24 13.87
N ASN A 536 -5.49 12.19 14.77
CA ASN A 536 -5.81 10.99 15.54
C ASN A 536 -6.23 9.82 14.63
N VAL A 537 -7.16 10.05 13.69
CA VAL A 537 -7.61 9.00 12.75
C VAL A 537 -6.50 8.56 11.82
N GLU A 538 -5.75 9.52 11.29
CA GLU A 538 -4.66 9.28 10.37
C GLU A 538 -3.50 8.50 10.97
N SER A 539 -3.27 8.60 12.28
CA SER A 539 -2.23 7.81 12.96
C SER A 539 -2.57 6.31 12.93
N ASP A 540 -3.86 6.00 13.06
CA ASP A 540 -4.36 4.63 13.16
C ASP A 540 -4.71 4.01 11.79
N LEU A 541 -4.96 4.84 10.77
CA LEU A 541 -5.41 4.40 9.45
C LEU A 541 -4.50 3.37 8.77
N PRO A 542 -3.15 3.51 8.78
CA PRO A 542 -2.26 2.57 8.09
C PRO A 542 -2.42 1.13 8.56
N LEU A 543 -2.64 0.90 9.86
CA LEU A 543 -2.88 -0.45 10.38
C LEU A 543 -4.15 -1.06 9.77
N MET A 544 -5.22 -0.28 9.68
CA MET A 544 -6.48 -0.73 9.10
C MET A 544 -6.39 -0.98 7.59
N VAL A 545 -5.63 -0.15 6.88
CA VAL A 545 -5.32 -0.35 5.45
C VAL A 545 -4.62 -1.70 5.25
N VAL A 546 -3.58 -1.98 6.06
CA VAL A 546 -2.87 -3.25 6.01
C VAL A 546 -3.83 -4.43 6.23
N VAL A 547 -4.68 -4.38 7.26
CA VAL A 547 -5.67 -5.44 7.52
C VAL A 547 -6.60 -5.63 6.34
N ALA A 548 -7.21 -4.54 5.86
CA ALA A 548 -8.17 -4.59 4.78
C ALA A 548 -7.58 -5.17 3.50
N ARG A 549 -6.37 -4.76 3.12
CA ARG A 549 -5.70 -5.27 1.91
C ARG A 549 -5.24 -6.70 2.03
N LEU A 550 -4.71 -7.09 3.19
CA LEU A 550 -4.39 -8.49 3.45
C LEU A 550 -5.65 -9.35 3.42
N ALA A 551 -6.74 -8.91 4.06
CA ALA A 551 -8.01 -9.60 4.08
C ALA A 551 -8.61 -9.74 2.67
N GLU A 552 -8.70 -8.65 1.91
CA GLU A 552 -9.20 -8.64 0.53
C GLU A 552 -8.42 -9.59 -0.38
N THR A 553 -7.09 -9.57 -0.28
CA THR A 553 -6.24 -10.42 -1.11
C THR A 553 -6.33 -11.88 -0.71
N LEU A 554 -6.36 -12.16 0.60
CA LEU A 554 -6.31 -13.52 1.14
C LEU A 554 -7.69 -14.17 1.29
N GLU A 555 -8.79 -13.41 1.18
CA GLU A 555 -10.16 -13.88 1.44
C GLU A 555 -10.49 -15.20 0.72
N PRO A 556 -10.26 -15.36 -0.60
CA PRO A 556 -10.56 -16.61 -1.30
C PRO A 556 -9.78 -17.80 -0.73
N TRP A 557 -8.55 -17.56 -0.28
CA TRP A 557 -7.69 -18.59 0.28
C TRP A 557 -8.05 -18.92 1.73
N LEU A 558 -8.41 -17.91 2.53
CA LEU A 558 -8.79 -18.02 3.94
C LEU A 558 -10.16 -18.67 4.16
N ALA A 559 -11.11 -18.44 3.24
CA ALA A 559 -12.49 -18.93 3.34
C ALA A 559 -12.58 -20.46 3.57
N THR A 560 -11.57 -21.22 3.14
CA THR A 560 -11.51 -22.68 3.25
C THR A 560 -10.61 -23.19 4.38
N ARG A 561 -9.98 -22.31 5.17
CA ARG A 561 -8.85 -22.63 6.06
C ARG A 561 -9.04 -22.24 7.52
N ASN A 562 -10.28 -22.18 7.99
CA ASN A 562 -10.59 -21.88 9.39
C ASN A 562 -10.59 -23.13 10.30
N THR A 563 -9.53 -23.93 10.29
CA THR A 563 -9.45 -25.14 11.14
C THR A 563 -8.21 -25.18 12.01
N LEU A 564 -8.17 -26.10 12.98
CA LEU A 564 -7.00 -26.26 13.84
C LEU A 564 -5.80 -26.73 13.02
N GLY A 565 -6.01 -27.68 12.08
CA GLY A 565 -4.96 -28.13 11.16
C GLY A 565 -4.29 -27.01 10.36
N ALA A 566 -5.07 -26.07 9.82
CA ALA A 566 -4.53 -24.92 9.08
C ALA A 566 -3.73 -23.97 9.99
N ARG A 567 -4.18 -23.76 11.23
CA ARG A 567 -3.45 -22.94 12.21
C ARG A 567 -2.17 -23.62 12.70
N LEU A 568 -2.15 -24.95 12.79
CA LEU A 568 -0.92 -25.71 13.07
C LEU A 568 0.07 -25.62 11.90
N ALA A 569 -0.40 -25.72 10.66
CA ALA A 569 0.45 -25.52 9.49
C ALA A 569 1.07 -24.10 9.45
N ALA A 570 0.34 -23.08 9.90
CA ALA A 570 0.86 -21.72 10.01
C ALA A 570 1.99 -21.54 11.06
N ILE A 571 2.15 -22.49 11.98
CA ILE A 571 3.28 -22.55 12.94
C ILE A 571 4.48 -23.23 12.30
N ARG A 572 4.21 -24.26 11.50
CA ARG A 572 5.20 -25.15 10.89
C ARG A 572 5.83 -24.56 9.63
N ASP A 573 5.04 -23.92 8.78
CA ASP A 573 5.45 -23.59 7.41
C ASP A 573 6.21 -22.26 7.30
N ALA A 574 7.24 -22.25 6.47
CA ALA A 574 7.86 -21.04 5.95
C ALA A 574 7.31 -20.65 4.57
N PRO A 575 7.36 -19.35 4.23
CA PRO A 575 7.13 -18.94 2.87
C PRO A 575 8.22 -19.48 1.95
N VAL A 576 7.80 -20.09 0.84
CA VAL A 576 8.67 -20.24 -0.33
C VAL A 576 8.90 -18.89 -0.99
N ILE A 577 9.96 -18.74 -1.78
CA ILE A 577 10.35 -17.45 -2.42
C ILE A 577 9.18 -16.81 -3.20
N GLN A 578 8.32 -17.62 -3.82
CA GLN A 578 7.20 -17.17 -4.64
C GLN A 578 5.90 -16.94 -3.84
N ALA A 579 5.91 -17.23 -2.54
CA ALA A 579 4.74 -17.03 -1.69
C ALA A 579 4.41 -15.55 -1.55
N TYR A 580 3.14 -15.26 -1.38
CA TYR A 580 2.67 -13.91 -1.14
C TYR A 580 3.32 -13.33 0.12
N LEU A 581 3.96 -12.17 -0.07
CA LEU A 581 4.69 -11.41 0.96
C LEU A 581 5.83 -12.19 1.65
N ALA A 582 6.41 -13.19 0.97
CA ALA A 582 7.58 -13.91 1.46
C ALA A 582 8.76 -12.97 1.82
N SER A 583 9.00 -11.96 0.98
CA SER A 583 10.03 -10.93 1.17
C SER A 583 9.82 -10.07 2.42
N ASP A 584 8.57 -9.95 2.88
CA ASP A 584 8.17 -9.05 3.96
C ASP A 584 7.93 -9.80 5.27
N ARG A 585 8.24 -11.11 5.32
CA ARG A 585 8.05 -11.96 6.50
C ARG A 585 8.59 -11.31 7.79
N ALA A 586 9.82 -10.81 7.77
CA ALA A 586 10.43 -10.23 8.97
C ALA A 586 9.62 -9.03 9.50
N VAL A 587 9.19 -8.14 8.60
CA VAL A 587 8.38 -6.95 8.93
C VAL A 587 7.02 -7.37 9.48
N LEU A 588 6.39 -8.39 8.89
CA LEU A 588 5.13 -8.94 9.38
C LEU A 588 5.26 -9.54 10.79
N MET A 589 6.34 -10.28 11.07
CA MET A 589 6.60 -10.84 12.40
C MET A 589 6.87 -9.74 13.44
N GLN A 590 7.55 -8.66 13.05
CA GLN A 590 7.74 -7.47 13.89
C GLN A 590 6.42 -6.79 14.22
N LEU A 591 5.56 -6.59 13.22
CA LEU A 591 4.24 -6.00 13.41
C LEU A 591 3.39 -6.85 14.37
N ALA A 592 3.34 -8.16 14.15
CA ALA A 592 2.69 -9.13 15.03
C ALA A 592 3.21 -9.04 16.48
N ARG A 593 4.53 -8.93 16.64
CA ARG A 593 5.17 -8.76 17.95
C ARG A 593 4.73 -7.46 18.63
N CYS A 594 4.80 -6.34 17.92
CA CYS A 594 4.37 -5.03 18.45
C CYS A 594 2.92 -5.04 18.89
N LEU A 595 2.01 -5.55 18.07
CA LEU A 595 0.58 -5.61 18.40
C LEU A 595 0.32 -6.43 19.67
N THR A 596 1.03 -7.56 19.83
CA THR A 596 0.94 -8.38 21.04
C THR A 596 1.41 -7.63 22.28
N GLU A 597 2.53 -6.90 22.19
CA GLU A 597 3.05 -6.10 23.30
C GLU A 597 2.14 -4.90 23.62
N VAL A 598 1.53 -4.27 22.62
CA VAL A 598 0.53 -3.20 22.82
C VAL A 598 -0.66 -3.74 23.63
N THR A 599 -1.21 -4.88 23.25
CA THR A 599 -2.31 -5.53 23.99
C THR A 599 -1.91 -5.74 25.44
N ARG A 600 -0.74 -6.35 25.66
CA ARG A 600 -0.23 -6.61 27.00
C ARG A 600 -0.08 -5.32 27.83
N ALA A 601 0.59 -4.31 27.28
CA ALA A 601 0.82 -3.04 27.98
C ALA A 601 -0.51 -2.39 28.39
N ARG A 602 -1.54 -2.46 27.54
CA ARG A 602 -2.89 -2.00 27.86
C ARG A 602 -3.54 -2.82 28.97
N THR A 603 -3.47 -4.16 28.90
CA THR A 603 -4.00 -5.05 29.96
C THR A 603 -3.35 -4.76 31.31
N LEU A 604 -2.04 -4.49 31.33
CA LEU A 604 -1.28 -4.12 32.52
C LEU A 604 -1.41 -2.64 32.91
N ARG A 605 -2.21 -1.85 32.18
CA ARG A 605 -2.41 -0.40 32.37
C ARG A 605 -1.13 0.44 32.31
N GLN A 606 -0.15 0.01 31.52
CA GLN A 606 1.11 0.70 31.27
C GLN A 606 0.94 1.70 30.12
N GLY A 607 0.29 2.84 30.40
CA GLY A 607 -0.11 3.81 29.37
C GLY A 607 1.01 4.33 28.49
N GLU A 608 2.16 4.71 29.07
CA GLU A 608 3.29 5.25 28.31
C GLU A 608 3.95 4.20 27.41
N VAL A 609 4.15 2.98 27.92
CA VAL A 609 4.69 1.87 27.12
C VAL A 609 3.74 1.51 25.98
N ALA A 610 2.43 1.50 26.23
CA ALA A 610 1.43 1.27 25.20
C ALA A 610 1.47 2.34 24.10
N LYS A 611 1.67 3.62 24.45
CA LYS A 611 1.81 4.72 23.48
C LYS A 611 3.08 4.58 22.64
N GLU A 612 4.21 4.26 23.26
CA GLU A 612 5.49 4.06 22.56
C GLU A 612 5.41 2.90 21.56
N LEU A 613 4.85 1.77 21.99
CA LEU A 613 4.61 0.61 21.13
C LEU A 613 3.59 0.88 20.02
N GLN A 614 2.56 1.69 20.30
CA GLN A 614 1.58 2.09 19.29
C GLN A 614 2.22 3.01 18.23
N ALA A 615 3.08 3.94 18.64
CA ALA A 615 3.85 4.76 17.70
C ALA A 615 4.75 3.90 16.80
N LEU A 616 5.45 2.91 17.37
CA LEU A 616 6.25 1.94 16.61
C LEU A 616 5.38 1.14 15.62
N THR A 617 4.22 0.67 16.07
CA THR A 617 3.24 -0.03 15.23
C THR A 617 2.81 0.84 14.05
N HIS A 618 2.51 2.12 14.27
CA HIS A 618 2.10 3.06 13.23
C HIS A 618 3.20 3.27 12.18
N VAL A 619 4.46 3.36 12.62
CA VAL A 619 5.62 3.48 11.72
C VAL A 619 5.75 2.25 10.82
N ILE A 620 5.72 1.04 11.40
CA ILE A 620 5.80 -0.22 10.64
C ILE A 620 4.63 -0.33 9.66
N CYS A 621 3.41 0.01 10.09
CA CYS A 621 2.22 -0.05 9.25
C CYS A 621 2.23 0.98 8.12
N ALA A 622 2.70 2.21 8.37
CA ALA A 622 2.78 3.24 7.34
C ALA A 622 3.73 2.84 6.21
N GLU A 623 4.88 2.26 6.56
CA GLU A 623 5.82 1.73 5.57
C GLU A 623 5.22 0.55 4.81
N PHE A 624 4.61 -0.39 5.52
CA PHE A 624 4.06 -1.59 4.91
C PHE A 624 2.83 -1.32 4.04
N ALA A 625 1.94 -0.41 4.48
CA ALA A 625 0.76 0.02 3.71
C ALA A 625 1.17 0.61 2.36
N GLY A 626 2.20 1.45 2.31
CA GLY A 626 2.71 2.01 1.05
C GLY A 626 3.31 0.98 0.09
N ARG A 627 3.61 -0.24 0.54
CA ARG A 627 4.02 -1.37 -0.32
C ARG A 627 2.84 -2.21 -0.81
N LEU A 628 1.73 -2.18 -0.08
CA LEU A 628 0.52 -2.93 -0.40
C LEU A 628 -0.45 -2.16 -1.30
N ASP A 629 -0.44 -0.83 -1.24
CA ASP A 629 -1.48 -0.01 -1.85
C ASP A 629 -0.99 1.39 -2.25
N ASP A 630 -1.16 1.73 -3.53
CA ASP A 630 -0.87 3.06 -4.06
C ASP A 630 -1.79 4.13 -3.45
N ASP A 631 -3.03 3.79 -3.06
CA ASP A 631 -3.94 4.73 -2.40
C ASP A 631 -3.43 5.11 -0.99
N ALA A 632 -2.70 4.23 -0.31
CA ALA A 632 -2.05 4.55 0.96
C ALA A 632 -0.91 5.58 0.79
N ALA A 633 -0.26 5.61 -0.39
CA ALA A 633 0.76 6.60 -0.71
C ALA A 633 0.17 8.02 -0.81
N ARG A 634 -1.08 8.16 -1.24
CA ARG A 634 -1.79 9.45 -1.31
C ARG A 634 -1.98 10.06 0.08
N LEU A 635 -2.37 9.27 1.08
CA LEU A 635 -2.49 9.74 2.47
C LEU A 635 -1.13 10.22 3.01
N ALA A 636 -0.07 9.46 2.76
CA ALA A 636 1.28 9.86 3.14
C ALA A 636 1.72 11.17 2.46
N ALA A 637 1.37 11.35 1.18
CA ALA A 637 1.64 12.59 0.44
C ALA A 637 0.89 13.80 1.04
N LEU A 638 -0.38 13.63 1.43
CA LEU A 638 -1.16 14.69 2.09
C LEU A 638 -0.57 15.10 3.44
N LYS A 639 -0.11 14.14 4.25
CA LYS A 639 0.58 14.42 5.52
C LYS A 639 1.88 15.20 5.31
N ARG A 640 2.65 14.80 4.31
CA ARG A 640 3.90 15.49 3.96
C ARG A 640 3.61 16.93 3.53
N LEU A 641 2.61 17.13 2.67
CA LEU A 641 2.18 18.47 2.26
C LEU A 641 1.71 19.30 3.47
N ALA A 642 1.04 18.71 4.45
CA ALA A 642 0.64 19.41 5.68
C ALA A 642 1.85 19.95 6.44
N ALA A 643 2.89 19.12 6.61
CA ALA A 643 4.13 19.53 7.25
C ALA A 643 4.85 20.64 6.45
N GLU A 644 4.86 20.54 5.12
CA GLU A 644 5.44 21.56 4.24
C GLU A 644 4.67 22.89 4.30
N ILE A 645 3.34 22.86 4.38
CA ILE A 645 2.50 24.06 4.58
C ILE A 645 2.75 24.68 5.95
N ALA A 646 2.80 23.87 7.01
CA ALA A 646 3.02 24.35 8.38
C ALA A 646 4.42 24.96 8.59
N ALA A 647 5.43 24.42 7.88
CA ALA A 647 6.79 24.94 7.90
C ALA A 647 6.96 26.26 7.10
N ARG A 648 5.92 26.74 6.41
CA ARG A 648 6.00 28.01 5.68
C ARG A 648 6.25 29.14 6.67
N PRO A 649 7.33 29.94 6.50
CA PRO A 649 7.39 31.22 7.18
C PRO A 649 6.16 32.03 6.77
N ALA A 650 5.50 32.68 7.74
CA ALA A 650 4.50 33.70 7.48
C ALA A 650 5.20 34.85 6.72
N THR A 651 5.39 34.69 5.42
CA THR A 651 6.33 35.55 4.70
C THR A 651 5.61 36.87 4.42
N PRO A 652 6.18 38.02 4.81
CA PRO A 652 5.63 39.31 4.44
C PRO A 652 5.79 39.51 2.93
N ALA A 653 4.69 39.94 2.30
CA ALA A 653 4.63 40.69 1.04
C ALA A 653 5.76 40.44 0.02
N GLY A 654 5.52 39.55 -0.94
CA GLY A 654 6.09 39.72 -2.27
C GLY A 654 5.57 41.05 -2.83
N ALA A 655 6.45 42.04 -2.89
CA ALA A 655 6.19 43.36 -3.43
C ALA A 655 5.43 43.28 -4.76
N SER A 656 4.17 43.72 -4.74
CA SER A 656 3.59 44.26 -5.98
C SER A 656 4.50 45.40 -6.42
N PRO A 657 4.95 45.45 -7.69
CA PRO A 657 5.61 46.64 -8.18
C PRO A 657 4.60 47.78 -8.04
N LYS A 658 4.95 48.82 -7.27
CA LYS A 658 4.31 50.12 -7.49
C LYS A 658 4.57 50.45 -8.96
N ARG A 659 3.50 50.56 -9.77
CA ARG A 659 3.58 51.19 -11.08
C ARG A 659 4.29 52.53 -10.88
N ARG A 660 5.46 52.70 -11.49
CA ARG A 660 6.00 54.02 -11.79
C ARG A 660 5.49 54.41 -13.16
#